data_AF-A0A928S7C1-F1
#
_entry.id   AF-A0A928S7C1-F1
#
_cell.length_a   1.000
_cell.length_b   1.000
_cell.length_c   1.000
_cell.angle_alpha   90.00
_cell.angle_beta   90.00
_cell.angle_gamma   90.00
#
_symmetry.space_group_name_H-M   'P 1'
#
loop_
_entity.id
_entity.type
_entity.pdbx_description
1 polymer ?
#
loop_
_entity_poly.entity_id
_entity_poly.type
_entity_poly.pdbx_seq_one_letter_code
_entity_poly.pdbx_strand_id
1 'polypeptide(L)'
;MRGQSVIVGTVLAVSSWVGIAQSRGFAASSGIQTTPPSQPLAVKQDMIRDRVERFRDRMFRLQQDLAVEEPESAERLARALTRLGELGAPERLADLVGRLQRGEDLRSTTALQDEAVADLETVLAVLLQRDSRNEDREREIADLQAQMKRLEELLDRQRGLREATRDPSGEGLQQRVEEALRGAEEILNRQADLSAQTSQEAAAPGGMNAETARQQAQQQGKLAEAAAALAEAVEQAAAQARLGPPDPNESEEGERSDAAPQEESASSLLDQGAEAMKSAAEEMAQAAEALQEADGPQAKSEQKEAEEALRRAVHALKEAADERSPASSQEDLARQQRRLAEEADQLSQDMRPPQSGPSGESDRQMPSPNRQRPGSEAQPRIEDAEREMQDAAEDLEHEDQEGALEHQEKAVEALEQAKRELEDTLRQKRREEREEMLRDLEARFHDLYVKQKRINEETATLDASGVSAADRAFELALAGLSERERSLAGIVDTCLHILEEEGTTIVFPRILEQASEDMRLVADRLAQRQTGAVTQAVQAEILDALSQLLEAVRKMQEEERERQQQEDQGAPSDQNAPLLPTSAELKLLRAAQGRVRDRTVMIEKARSADPDADVTLERTLSQTADRQQECFEIARQLRKRLEEE
;
A
#
# COMPACT_ATOMS: atom_id res chain seq x y z
N MET A 1 -18.70 30.29 -36.94
CA MET A 1 -18.17 29.17 -37.74
C MET A 1 -18.71 27.89 -37.14
N ARG A 2 -19.39 27.08 -37.96
CA ARG A 2 -20.03 25.79 -37.64
C ARG A 2 -18.93 24.71 -37.52
N GLY A 3 -19.09 23.60 -36.81
CA GLY A 3 -20.32 23.08 -36.25
C GLY A 3 -20.12 21.86 -35.35
N GLN A 4 -21.15 21.65 -34.53
CA GLN A 4 -21.49 20.43 -33.82
C GLN A 4 -21.83 19.32 -34.83
N SER A 5 -21.53 18.07 -34.50
CA SER A 5 -22.10 16.90 -35.17
C SER A 5 -22.61 15.90 -34.13
N VAL A 6 -23.93 15.79 -34.11
CA VAL A 6 -24.76 14.74 -33.48
C VAL A 6 -25.38 13.95 -34.63
N ILE A 7 -25.13 12.64 -34.75
CA ILE A 7 -25.90 11.67 -35.57
C ILE A 7 -25.65 10.28 -34.95
N VAL A 8 -26.50 9.71 -34.07
CA VAL A 8 -27.74 8.93 -34.28
C VAL A 8 -27.70 7.97 -35.48
N GLY A 9 -27.66 6.67 -35.18
CA GLY A 9 -27.58 5.60 -36.18
C GLY A 9 -28.88 5.31 -36.93
N THR A 10 -28.79 4.54 -38.02
CA THR A 10 -29.85 3.63 -38.48
C THR A 10 -29.28 2.57 -39.44
N VAL A 11 -29.82 1.36 -39.27
CA VAL A 11 -29.72 0.13 -40.07
C VAL A 11 -30.15 0.33 -41.53
N LEU A 12 -29.51 -0.38 -42.48
CA LEU A 12 -30.20 -1.02 -43.63
C LEU A 12 -29.28 -1.96 -44.44
N ALA A 13 -29.78 -3.17 -44.65
CA ALA A 13 -29.31 -4.17 -45.61
C ALA A 13 -29.50 -3.70 -47.06
N VAL A 14 -28.82 -4.32 -48.03
CA VAL A 14 -29.37 -4.64 -49.38
C VAL A 14 -28.44 -5.56 -50.19
N SER A 15 -29.07 -6.65 -50.61
CA SER A 15 -28.89 -7.66 -51.67
C SER A 15 -27.91 -7.54 -52.85
N SER A 16 -27.42 -8.73 -53.24
CA SER A 16 -27.31 -9.34 -54.58
C SER A 16 -27.06 -8.48 -55.82
N TRP A 17 -26.00 -8.85 -56.57
CA TRP A 17 -25.93 -8.67 -58.02
C TRP A 17 -25.48 -9.97 -58.72
N VAL A 18 -26.35 -10.45 -59.62
CA VAL A 18 -26.11 -11.49 -60.61
C VAL A 18 -25.78 -10.78 -61.92
N GLY A 19 -24.67 -11.16 -62.57
CA GLY A 19 -24.31 -10.69 -63.91
C GLY A 19 -23.79 -11.85 -64.76
N ILE A 20 -24.58 -12.24 -65.75
CA ILE A 20 -24.26 -13.25 -66.78
C ILE A 20 -23.55 -12.57 -67.95
N ALA A 21 -22.44 -13.15 -68.42
CA ALA A 21 -21.95 -12.95 -69.79
C ALA A 21 -21.23 -14.21 -70.31
N GLN A 22 -21.77 -14.79 -71.39
CA GLN A 22 -21.07 -15.73 -72.29
C GLN A 22 -20.25 -14.88 -73.29
N SER A 23 -19.03 -15.23 -73.75
CA SER A 23 -18.77 -16.34 -74.69
C SER A 23 -17.29 -16.39 -75.14
N ARG A 24 -16.85 -17.60 -75.55
CA ARG A 24 -15.80 -17.97 -76.54
C ARG A 24 -14.30 -17.68 -76.27
N GLY A 25 -13.61 -18.74 -75.83
CA GLY A 25 -12.62 -19.48 -76.63
C GLY A 25 -11.18 -18.95 -76.73
N PHE A 26 -10.25 -19.58 -76.00
CA PHE A 26 -8.93 -19.98 -76.51
C PHE A 26 -8.36 -21.09 -75.62
N ALA A 27 -7.94 -22.19 -76.24
CA ALA A 27 -7.22 -23.26 -75.56
C ALA A 27 -5.75 -22.87 -75.44
N ALA A 28 -5.23 -22.85 -74.22
CA ALA A 28 -3.79 -22.93 -73.95
C ALA A 28 -3.60 -23.88 -72.77
N SER A 29 -2.98 -25.02 -73.06
CA SER A 29 -2.49 -25.96 -72.07
C SER A 29 -1.49 -25.27 -71.15
N SER A 30 -1.88 -25.08 -69.90
CA SER A 30 -0.95 -24.90 -68.78
C SER A 30 -1.59 -25.59 -67.59
N GLY A 31 -0.85 -26.50 -66.96
CA GLY A 31 -1.36 -27.39 -65.94
C GLY A 31 -2.09 -26.62 -64.85
N ILE A 32 -3.36 -26.96 -64.64
CA ILE A 32 -4.06 -26.60 -63.42
C ILE A 32 -3.36 -27.40 -62.32
N GLN A 33 -2.36 -26.78 -61.69
CA GLN A 33 -2.10 -27.08 -60.30
C GLN A 33 -3.38 -26.71 -59.58
N THR A 34 -4.16 -27.72 -59.21
CA THR A 34 -5.22 -27.55 -58.24
C THR A 34 -4.54 -27.13 -56.94
N THR A 35 -4.47 -25.82 -56.69
CA THR A 35 -4.15 -25.32 -55.37
C THR A 35 -5.17 -25.95 -54.42
N PRO A 36 -4.75 -26.70 -53.38
CA PRO A 36 -5.70 -27.22 -52.41
C PRO A 36 -6.45 -26.03 -51.79
N PRO A 37 -7.74 -26.18 -51.42
CA PRO A 37 -8.48 -25.12 -50.77
C PRO A 37 -7.68 -24.67 -49.54
N SER A 38 -7.35 -23.38 -49.47
CA SER A 38 -6.65 -22.76 -48.35
C SER A 38 -7.31 -23.21 -47.07
N GLN A 39 -6.60 -24.01 -46.25
CA GLN A 39 -7.18 -24.59 -45.06
C GLN A 39 -7.67 -23.45 -44.14
N PRO A 40 -8.93 -23.46 -43.65
CA PRO A 40 -9.46 -22.39 -42.79
C PRO A 40 -8.60 -22.08 -41.57
N LEU A 41 -7.83 -23.07 -41.10
CA LEU A 41 -6.87 -22.93 -40.00
C LEU A 41 -5.64 -22.10 -40.39
N ALA A 42 -5.10 -22.28 -41.60
CA ALA A 42 -3.97 -21.50 -42.11
C ALA A 42 -4.32 -20.01 -42.18
N VAL A 43 -5.54 -19.69 -42.63
CA VAL A 43 -6.04 -18.30 -42.68
C VAL A 43 -6.13 -17.69 -41.28
N LYS A 44 -6.60 -18.43 -40.28
CA LYS A 44 -6.66 -17.95 -38.89
C LYS A 44 -5.26 -17.69 -38.31
N GLN A 45 -4.30 -18.57 -38.58
CA GLN A 45 -2.92 -18.40 -38.14
C GLN A 45 -2.22 -17.22 -38.84
N ASP A 46 -2.54 -16.99 -40.12
CA ASP A 46 -2.09 -15.83 -40.89
C ASP A 46 -2.56 -14.51 -40.25
N MET A 47 -3.83 -14.47 -39.80
CA MET A 47 -4.38 -13.33 -39.06
C MET A 47 -3.70 -13.10 -37.70
N ILE A 48 -3.26 -14.17 -37.02
CA ILE A 48 -2.54 -14.07 -35.74
C ILE A 48 -1.14 -13.50 -35.97
N ARG A 49 -0.41 -13.99 -36.98
CA ARG A 49 0.88 -13.44 -37.40
C ARG A 49 0.77 -11.93 -37.65
N ASP A 50 -0.19 -11.51 -38.48
CA ASP A 50 -0.40 -10.10 -38.81
C ASP A 50 -0.73 -9.23 -37.59
N ARG A 51 -1.41 -9.81 -36.58
CA ARG A 51 -1.69 -9.11 -35.31
C ARG A 51 -0.43 -8.93 -34.48
N VAL A 52 0.44 -9.94 -34.42
CA VAL A 52 1.73 -9.86 -33.70
C VAL A 52 2.66 -8.84 -34.36
N GLU A 53 2.71 -8.78 -35.70
CA GLU A 53 3.46 -7.73 -36.41
C GLU A 53 2.92 -6.33 -36.10
N ARG A 54 1.60 -6.14 -36.17
CA ARG A 54 0.97 -4.86 -35.79
C ARG A 54 1.12 -4.51 -34.31
N PHE A 55 1.28 -5.51 -33.45
CA PHE A 55 1.54 -5.31 -32.03
C PHE A 55 2.98 -4.84 -31.82
N ARG A 56 3.96 -5.49 -32.47
CA ARG A 56 5.37 -5.07 -32.50
C ARG A 56 5.52 -3.62 -32.96
N ASP A 57 4.89 -3.27 -34.09
CA ASP A 57 4.98 -1.91 -34.64
C ASP A 57 4.36 -0.85 -33.72
N ARG A 58 3.29 -1.21 -33.00
CA ARG A 58 2.67 -0.31 -32.00
C ARG A 58 3.53 -0.15 -30.75
N MET A 59 4.10 -1.23 -30.24
CA MET A 59 5.04 -1.15 -29.12
C MET A 59 6.23 -0.27 -29.45
N PHE A 60 6.76 -0.36 -30.67
CA PHE A 60 7.87 0.49 -31.12
C PHE A 60 7.49 1.97 -31.20
N ARG A 61 6.30 2.31 -31.71
CA ARG A 61 5.82 3.71 -31.73
C ARG A 61 5.56 4.23 -30.33
N LEU A 62 4.85 3.45 -29.52
CA LEU A 62 4.54 3.81 -28.14
C LEU A 62 5.82 4.00 -27.31
N GLN A 63 6.84 3.17 -27.52
CA GLN A 63 8.17 3.36 -26.93
C GLN A 63 8.74 4.75 -27.27
N GLN A 64 8.63 5.20 -28.53
CA GLN A 64 9.16 6.50 -28.95
C GLN A 64 8.37 7.66 -28.34
N ASP A 65 7.04 7.53 -28.30
CA ASP A 65 6.15 8.55 -27.74
C ASP A 65 6.37 8.70 -26.23
N LEU A 66 6.53 7.57 -25.52
CA LEU A 66 6.75 7.53 -24.08
C LEU A 66 8.19 7.82 -23.66
N ALA A 67 9.15 7.93 -24.58
CA ALA A 67 10.57 8.08 -24.22
C ALA A 67 10.89 9.33 -23.38
N VAL A 68 10.06 10.38 -23.50
CA VAL A 68 10.23 11.65 -22.77
C VAL A 68 9.31 11.74 -21.57
N GLU A 69 8.04 11.32 -21.71
CA GLU A 69 7.01 11.46 -20.67
C GLU A 69 7.03 10.28 -19.67
N GLU A 70 7.34 9.06 -20.13
CA GLU A 70 7.41 7.84 -19.33
C GLU A 70 8.59 6.94 -19.76
N PRO A 71 9.85 7.34 -19.48
CA PRO A 71 11.05 6.63 -19.94
C PRO A 71 11.09 5.16 -19.47
N GLU A 72 10.41 4.89 -18.37
CA GLU A 72 10.23 3.58 -17.73
C GLU A 72 9.42 2.60 -18.59
N SER A 73 8.27 3.08 -19.06
CA SER A 73 7.37 2.36 -19.95
C SER A 73 8.05 2.13 -21.30
N ALA A 74 8.80 3.12 -21.78
CA ALA A 74 9.59 3.02 -23.01
C ALA A 74 10.70 1.94 -22.91
N GLU A 75 11.47 1.89 -21.82
CA GLU A 75 12.49 0.84 -21.63
C GLU A 75 11.88 -0.56 -21.59
N ARG A 76 10.71 -0.74 -20.96
CA ARG A 76 10.04 -2.05 -20.94
C ARG A 76 9.58 -2.47 -22.32
N LEU A 77 8.96 -1.56 -23.07
CA LEU A 77 8.58 -1.81 -24.46
C LEU A 77 9.83 -2.17 -25.30
N ALA A 78 10.96 -1.51 -25.08
CA ALA A 78 12.23 -1.84 -25.74
C ALA A 78 12.74 -3.25 -25.40
N ARG A 79 12.71 -3.64 -24.10
CA ARG A 79 13.08 -4.98 -23.65
C ARG A 79 12.15 -6.04 -24.22
N ALA A 80 10.84 -5.80 -24.23
CA ALA A 80 9.85 -6.70 -24.81
C ALA A 80 10.02 -6.86 -26.33
N LEU A 81 10.31 -5.78 -27.05
CA LEU A 81 10.62 -5.81 -28.48
C LEU A 81 11.88 -6.61 -28.79
N THR A 82 12.92 -6.41 -27.99
CA THR A 82 14.18 -7.15 -28.09
C THR A 82 13.92 -8.64 -27.84
N ARG A 83 13.18 -8.96 -26.77
CA ARG A 83 12.83 -10.33 -26.41
C ARG A 83 11.97 -11.03 -27.47
N LEU A 84 11.00 -10.31 -28.05
CA LEU A 84 10.16 -10.81 -29.13
C LEU A 84 10.99 -11.17 -30.38
N GLY A 85 12.05 -10.40 -30.66
CA GLY A 85 13.00 -10.70 -31.72
C GLY A 85 13.94 -11.87 -31.40
N GLU A 86 14.49 -11.92 -30.19
CA GLU A 86 15.39 -13.01 -29.74
C GLU A 86 14.73 -14.39 -29.77
N LEU A 87 13.45 -14.46 -29.38
CA LEU A 87 12.67 -15.70 -29.37
C LEU A 87 12.25 -16.15 -30.78
N GLY A 88 12.34 -15.27 -31.78
CA GLY A 88 11.95 -15.56 -33.16
C GLY A 88 10.45 -15.84 -33.32
N ALA A 89 9.60 -15.28 -32.45
CA ALA A 89 8.17 -15.53 -32.46
C ALA A 89 7.49 -15.15 -33.79
N PRO A 90 7.82 -14.01 -34.43
CA PRO A 90 7.29 -13.67 -35.76
C PRO A 90 7.67 -14.70 -36.84
N GLU A 91 8.92 -15.14 -36.84
CA GLU A 91 9.46 -16.12 -37.77
C GLU A 91 8.81 -17.50 -37.56
N ARG A 92 8.60 -17.90 -36.30
CA ARG A 92 7.91 -19.15 -35.94
C ARG A 92 6.45 -19.14 -36.39
N LEU A 93 5.73 -18.04 -36.19
CA LEU A 93 4.36 -17.88 -36.68
C LEU A 93 4.29 -17.90 -38.22
N ALA A 94 5.29 -17.34 -38.91
CA ALA A 94 5.37 -17.42 -40.36
C ALA A 94 5.62 -18.86 -40.86
N ASP A 95 6.51 -19.61 -40.21
CA ASP A 95 6.75 -21.03 -40.53
C ASP A 95 5.49 -21.87 -40.30
N LEU A 96 4.80 -21.63 -39.19
CA LEU A 96 3.54 -22.29 -38.82
C LEU A 96 2.45 -22.13 -39.87
N VAL A 97 2.26 -20.91 -40.37
CA VAL A 97 1.35 -20.63 -41.50
C VAL A 97 1.78 -21.38 -42.75
N GLY A 98 3.08 -21.38 -43.07
CA GLY A 98 3.64 -22.08 -44.23
C GLY A 98 3.46 -23.60 -44.18
N ARG A 99 3.56 -24.22 -43.01
CA ARG A 99 3.34 -25.67 -42.81
C ARG A 99 1.86 -26.03 -42.92
N LEU A 100 0.97 -25.22 -42.36
CA LEU A 100 -0.48 -25.38 -42.51
C LEU A 100 -0.96 -25.23 -43.95
N GLN A 101 -0.38 -24.30 -44.72
CA GLN A 101 -0.70 -24.15 -46.14
C GLN A 101 -0.23 -25.34 -46.98
N ARG A 102 0.90 -25.96 -46.61
CA ARG A 102 1.46 -27.14 -47.28
C ARG A 102 0.81 -28.46 -46.84
N GLY A 103 -0.04 -28.43 -45.82
CA GLY A 103 -0.75 -29.61 -45.31
C GLY A 103 0.19 -30.62 -44.64
N GLU A 104 1.24 -30.14 -43.96
CA GLU A 104 2.19 -30.97 -43.22
C GLU A 104 1.56 -31.60 -41.97
N ASP A 105 2.29 -32.51 -41.31
CA ASP A 105 1.80 -33.26 -40.14
C ASP A 105 1.32 -32.32 -39.01
N LEU A 106 0.07 -32.51 -38.61
CA LEU A 106 -0.61 -31.73 -37.57
C LEU A 106 0.13 -31.81 -36.24
N ARG A 107 0.78 -32.94 -35.91
CA ARG A 107 1.54 -33.08 -34.65
C ARG A 107 2.71 -32.10 -34.57
N SER A 108 3.47 -31.97 -35.67
CA SER A 108 4.59 -31.03 -35.74
C SER A 108 4.11 -29.56 -35.72
N THR A 109 2.91 -29.32 -36.24
CA THR A 109 2.30 -27.99 -36.25
C THR A 109 1.79 -27.61 -34.86
N THR A 110 1.23 -28.54 -34.09
CA THR A 110 0.80 -28.32 -32.71
C THR A 110 2.00 -28.01 -31.80
N ALA A 111 3.11 -28.73 -31.93
CA ALA A 111 4.33 -28.41 -31.16
C ALA A 111 4.85 -26.99 -31.44
N LEU A 112 4.82 -26.55 -32.70
CA LEU A 112 5.18 -25.17 -33.07
C LEU A 112 4.18 -24.13 -32.57
N GLN A 113 2.89 -24.48 -32.46
CA GLN A 113 1.88 -23.63 -31.82
C GLN A 113 2.19 -23.45 -30.33
N ASP A 114 2.52 -24.53 -29.62
CA ASP A 114 2.85 -24.49 -28.20
C ASP A 114 4.11 -23.65 -27.94
N GLU A 115 5.15 -23.80 -28.77
CA GLU A 115 6.35 -22.97 -28.70
C GLU A 115 6.06 -21.50 -28.99
N ALA A 116 5.23 -21.19 -30.00
CA ALA A 116 4.85 -19.81 -30.31
C ALA A 116 4.03 -19.17 -29.17
N VAL A 117 3.18 -19.96 -28.49
CA VAL A 117 2.46 -19.50 -27.30
C VAL A 117 3.44 -19.23 -26.16
N ALA A 118 4.38 -20.14 -25.87
CA ALA A 118 5.39 -19.95 -24.83
C ALA A 118 6.30 -18.73 -25.10
N ASP A 119 6.67 -18.49 -26.37
CA ASP A 119 7.43 -17.31 -26.76
C ASP A 119 6.64 -16.02 -26.48
N LEU A 120 5.36 -15.98 -26.85
CA LEU A 120 4.48 -14.83 -26.60
C LEU A 120 4.18 -14.63 -25.11
N GLU A 121 4.03 -15.71 -24.34
CA GLU A 121 3.90 -15.65 -22.88
C GLU A 121 5.17 -15.11 -22.21
N THR A 122 6.35 -15.43 -22.74
CA THR A 122 7.62 -14.87 -22.24
C THR A 122 7.72 -13.38 -22.54
N VAL A 123 7.31 -12.93 -23.74
CA VAL A 123 7.27 -11.50 -24.08
C VAL A 123 6.24 -10.78 -23.23
N LEU A 124 5.07 -11.39 -23.01
CA LEU A 124 4.06 -10.88 -22.10
C LEU A 124 4.60 -10.79 -20.68
N ALA A 125 5.33 -11.80 -20.20
CA ALA A 125 5.99 -11.76 -18.90
C ALA A 125 7.00 -10.62 -18.81
N VAL A 126 7.76 -10.29 -19.86
CA VAL A 126 8.64 -9.10 -19.85
C VAL A 126 7.85 -7.79 -19.86
N LEU A 127 6.69 -7.75 -20.52
CA LEU A 127 5.77 -6.61 -20.48
C LEU A 127 5.08 -6.47 -19.10
N LEU A 128 4.97 -7.56 -18.35
CA LEU A 128 4.31 -7.64 -17.04
C LEU A 128 5.28 -7.64 -15.85
N GLN A 129 6.54 -8.02 -16.02
CA GLN A 129 7.57 -8.03 -14.98
C GLN A 129 8.00 -6.59 -14.68
N ARG A 130 7.63 -6.12 -13.50
CA ARG A 130 7.94 -4.79 -12.96
C ARG A 130 8.66 -4.82 -11.61
N ASP A 131 9.10 -6.00 -11.16
CA ASP A 131 9.55 -6.23 -9.77
C ASP A 131 10.80 -5.41 -9.33
N SER A 132 11.60 -4.83 -10.24
CA SER A 132 12.83 -4.10 -9.85
C SER A 132 12.64 -2.62 -9.47
N ARG A 133 11.41 -2.08 -9.46
CA ARG A 133 11.17 -0.66 -9.09
C ARG A 133 10.22 -0.45 -7.91
N ASN A 134 9.56 -1.50 -7.39
CA ASN A 134 8.89 -1.37 -6.11
C ASN A 134 9.92 -1.08 -5.02
N GLU A 135 11.00 -1.87 -4.94
CA GLU A 135 12.08 -1.61 -3.97
C GLU A 135 12.70 -0.21 -4.09
N ASP A 136 12.89 0.32 -5.31
CA ASP A 136 13.48 1.64 -5.51
C ASP A 136 12.51 2.75 -5.06
N ARG A 137 11.20 2.59 -5.28
CA ARG A 137 10.19 3.56 -4.83
C ARG A 137 9.92 3.47 -3.33
N GLU A 138 9.89 2.27 -2.78
CA GLU A 138 9.84 2.03 -1.34
C GLU A 138 11.04 2.69 -0.66
N ARG A 139 12.25 2.55 -1.24
CA ARG A 139 13.45 3.28 -0.77
C ARG A 139 13.28 4.79 -0.88
N GLU A 140 12.76 5.31 -1.99
CA GLU A 140 12.49 6.74 -2.15
C GLU A 140 11.50 7.28 -1.09
N ILE A 141 10.43 6.53 -0.80
CA ILE A 141 9.44 6.88 0.23
C ILE A 141 10.07 6.80 1.62
N ALA A 142 10.85 5.76 1.90
CA ALA A 142 11.56 5.62 3.17
C ALA A 142 12.58 6.76 3.38
N ASP A 143 13.31 7.16 2.34
CA ASP A 143 14.24 8.28 2.37
C ASP A 143 13.50 9.59 2.66
N LEU A 144 12.36 9.85 2.01
CA LEU A 144 11.51 11.00 2.28
C LEU A 144 10.97 11.01 3.72
N GLN A 145 10.54 9.86 4.24
CA GLN A 145 10.08 9.75 5.63
C GLN A 145 11.19 10.03 6.62
N ALA A 146 12.40 9.51 6.36
CA ALA A 146 13.57 9.78 7.19
C ALA A 146 13.94 11.27 7.16
N GLN A 147 13.88 11.90 5.99
CA GLN A 147 14.09 13.34 5.83
C GLN A 147 13.04 14.17 6.56
N MET A 148 11.76 13.82 6.44
CA MET A 148 10.66 14.49 7.14
C MET A 148 10.83 14.40 8.66
N LYS A 149 11.19 13.23 9.19
CA LYS A 149 11.46 13.05 10.62
C LYS A 149 12.62 13.93 11.10
N ARG A 150 13.73 13.97 10.35
CA ARG A 150 14.88 14.85 10.68
C ARG A 150 14.48 16.33 10.64
N LEU A 151 13.63 16.72 9.69
CA LEU A 151 13.14 18.09 9.58
C LEU A 151 12.23 18.47 10.77
N GLU A 152 11.38 17.56 11.23
CA GLU A 152 10.56 17.74 12.43
C GLU A 152 11.44 17.91 13.68
N GLU A 153 12.45 17.07 13.84
CA GLU A 153 13.44 17.19 14.92
C GLU A 153 14.18 18.55 14.89
N LEU A 154 14.58 19.02 13.70
CA LEU A 154 15.19 20.35 13.51
C LEU A 154 14.22 21.48 13.87
N LEU A 155 12.97 21.39 13.44
CA LEU A 155 11.92 22.37 13.72
C LEU A 155 11.68 22.52 15.23
N ASP A 156 11.57 21.40 15.94
CA ASP A 156 11.31 21.38 17.38
C ASP A 156 12.49 21.95 18.17
N ARG A 157 13.73 21.58 17.80
CA ARG A 157 14.94 22.16 18.38
C ARG A 157 15.06 23.67 18.11
N GLN A 158 14.76 24.12 16.90
CA GLN A 158 14.80 25.54 16.56
C GLN A 158 13.74 26.35 17.34
N ARG A 159 12.54 25.80 17.51
CA ARG A 159 11.49 26.40 18.37
C ARG A 159 11.94 26.49 19.82
N GLY A 160 12.51 25.41 20.36
CA GLY A 160 13.08 25.40 21.70
C GLY A 160 14.17 26.46 21.88
N LEU A 161 15.05 26.61 20.89
CA LEU A 161 16.17 27.56 20.96
C LEU A 161 15.69 29.00 20.88
N ARG A 162 14.65 29.27 20.09
CA ARG A 162 13.97 30.56 20.07
C ARG A 162 13.35 30.91 21.42
N GLU A 163 12.73 29.95 22.09
CA GLU A 163 12.18 30.19 23.43
C GLU A 163 13.27 30.40 24.47
N ALA A 164 14.38 29.67 24.40
CA ALA A 164 15.56 29.89 25.26
C ALA A 164 16.22 31.25 25.00
N THR A 165 16.31 31.71 23.75
CA THR A 165 16.72 33.07 23.41
C THR A 165 15.75 34.11 23.97
N ARG A 166 14.44 33.85 23.96
CA ARG A 166 13.43 34.77 24.49
C ARG A 166 13.49 34.89 26.01
N ASP A 167 13.76 33.79 26.70
CA ASP A 167 13.87 33.73 28.15
C ASP A 167 15.14 32.98 28.61
N PRO A 168 16.31 33.64 28.57
CA PRO A 168 17.58 33.03 28.95
C PRO A 168 17.69 32.76 30.46
N SER A 169 16.78 33.33 31.26
CA SER A 169 16.74 33.11 32.71
C SER A 169 16.12 31.78 33.10
N GLY A 170 15.34 31.17 32.19
CA GLY A 170 14.57 29.96 32.45
C GLY A 170 13.42 30.15 33.45
N GLU A 171 13.07 31.39 33.84
CA GLU A 171 11.97 31.65 34.78
C GLU A 171 10.61 31.27 34.18
N GLY A 172 10.41 31.48 32.89
CA GLY A 172 9.23 31.08 32.13
C GLY A 172 9.14 29.57 31.95
N LEU A 173 10.27 28.89 31.71
CA LEU A 173 10.32 27.43 31.71
C LEU A 173 9.92 26.87 33.09
N GLN A 174 10.48 27.42 34.17
CA GLN A 174 10.11 27.05 35.55
C GLN A 174 8.62 27.28 35.82
N GLN A 175 8.07 28.42 35.41
CA GLN A 175 6.64 28.69 35.56
C GLN A 175 5.79 27.69 34.78
N ARG A 176 6.18 27.31 33.56
CA ARG A 176 5.47 26.30 32.76
C ARG A 176 5.53 24.92 33.40
N VAL A 177 6.69 24.51 33.92
CA VAL A 177 6.82 23.22 34.63
C VAL A 177 5.98 23.22 35.91
N GLU A 178 5.95 24.32 36.68
CA GLU A 178 5.07 24.47 37.84
C GLU A 178 3.57 24.46 37.46
N GLU A 179 3.20 25.10 36.35
CA GLU A 179 1.83 25.08 35.82
C GLU A 179 1.44 23.67 35.36
N ALA A 180 2.36 22.96 34.69
CA ALA A 180 2.16 21.58 34.27
C ALA A 180 2.01 20.65 35.47
N LEU A 181 2.84 20.81 36.50
CA LEU A 181 2.72 20.07 37.76
C LEU A 181 1.36 20.30 38.41
N ARG A 182 0.91 21.56 38.53
CA ARG A 182 -0.44 21.87 39.07
C ARG A 182 -1.55 21.26 38.22
N GLY A 183 -1.42 21.31 36.90
CA GLY A 183 -2.38 20.68 35.97
C GLY A 183 -2.44 19.16 36.16
N ALA A 184 -1.30 18.50 36.27
CA ALA A 184 -1.20 17.07 36.48
C ALA A 184 -1.78 16.66 37.85
N GLU A 185 -1.52 17.43 38.91
CA GLU A 185 -2.15 17.25 40.22
C GLU A 185 -3.67 17.41 40.17
N GLU A 186 -4.18 18.40 39.42
CA GLU A 186 -5.63 18.59 39.24
C GLU A 186 -6.28 17.42 38.51
N ILE A 187 -5.66 16.94 37.43
CA ILE A 187 -6.14 15.78 36.68
C ILE A 187 -6.10 14.52 37.56
N LEU A 188 -5.04 14.31 38.34
CA LEU A 188 -4.92 13.19 39.28
C LEU A 188 -6.03 13.21 40.33
N ASN A 189 -6.31 14.37 40.92
CA ASN A 189 -7.39 14.50 41.90
C ASN A 189 -8.77 14.22 41.28
N ARG A 190 -9.04 14.76 40.09
CA ARG A 190 -10.31 14.51 39.38
C ARG A 190 -10.46 13.05 38.96
N GLN A 191 -9.38 12.42 38.51
CA GLN A 191 -9.35 11.01 38.15
C GLN A 191 -9.64 10.12 39.36
N ALA A 192 -9.01 10.40 40.50
CA ALA A 192 -9.26 9.67 41.75
C ALA A 192 -10.71 9.84 42.25
N ASP A 193 -11.29 11.04 42.14
CA ASP A 193 -12.69 11.29 42.47
C ASP A 193 -13.63 10.49 41.55
N LEU A 194 -13.36 10.46 40.25
CA LEU A 194 -14.16 9.74 39.26
C LEU A 194 -14.07 8.22 39.48
N SER A 195 -12.86 7.69 39.73
CA SER A 195 -12.58 6.30 40.10
C SER A 195 -13.31 5.86 41.39
N ALA A 196 -13.40 6.76 42.38
CA ALA A 196 -14.16 6.54 43.60
C ALA A 196 -15.67 6.50 43.34
N GLN A 197 -16.19 7.36 42.46
CA GLN A 197 -17.61 7.36 42.05
C GLN A 197 -17.96 6.08 41.28
N THR A 198 -17.16 5.70 40.27
CA THR A 198 -17.28 4.43 39.54
C THR A 198 -17.35 3.25 40.52
N SER A 199 -16.47 3.24 41.53
CA SER A 199 -16.41 2.18 42.54
C SER A 199 -17.66 2.10 43.42
N GLN A 200 -18.24 3.24 43.82
CA GLN A 200 -19.46 3.26 44.62
C GLN A 200 -20.69 2.81 43.81
N GLU A 201 -20.77 3.21 42.55
CA GLU A 201 -21.89 2.88 41.67
C GLU A 201 -21.85 1.43 41.17
N ALA A 202 -20.65 0.92 40.87
CA ALA A 202 -20.47 -0.50 40.56
C ALA A 202 -20.80 -1.42 41.74
N ALA A 203 -20.67 -0.91 42.99
CA ALA A 203 -21.02 -1.64 44.21
C ALA A 203 -22.50 -1.53 44.61
N ALA A 204 -23.28 -0.66 43.97
CA ALA A 204 -24.69 -0.46 44.30
C ALA A 204 -25.57 -1.64 43.83
N PRO A 205 -26.61 -2.02 44.60
CA PRO A 205 -27.55 -3.07 44.20
C PRO A 205 -28.34 -2.63 42.97
N GLY A 206 -28.00 -3.18 41.80
CA GLY A 206 -28.54 -2.78 40.49
C GLY A 206 -27.48 -2.54 39.43
N GLY A 207 -26.20 -2.46 39.81
CA GLY A 207 -25.11 -2.11 38.90
C GLY A 207 -25.16 -0.65 38.47
N MET A 208 -24.22 -0.25 37.60
CA MET A 208 -24.15 1.11 37.09
C MET A 208 -25.32 1.39 36.13
N ASN A 209 -26.02 2.51 36.33
CA ASN A 209 -27.10 2.94 35.43
C ASN A 209 -26.50 3.44 34.10
N ALA A 210 -27.07 3.07 32.95
CA ALA A 210 -26.59 3.46 31.63
C ALA A 210 -26.50 4.98 31.41
N GLU A 211 -27.37 5.76 32.04
CA GLU A 211 -27.29 7.24 31.97
C GLU A 211 -26.09 7.78 32.76
N THR A 212 -25.82 7.20 33.94
CA THR A 212 -24.69 7.57 34.78
C THR A 212 -23.36 7.10 34.19
N ALA A 213 -23.33 5.90 33.61
CA ALA A 213 -22.18 5.35 32.90
C ALA A 213 -21.77 6.24 31.72
N ARG A 214 -22.76 6.73 30.93
CA ARG A 214 -22.51 7.70 29.85
C ARG A 214 -22.00 9.04 30.35
N GLN A 215 -22.51 9.53 31.49
CA GLN A 215 -22.03 10.79 32.07
C GLN A 215 -20.59 10.66 32.58
N GLN A 216 -20.25 9.55 33.24
CA GLN A 216 -18.89 9.26 33.68
C GLN A 216 -17.95 9.05 32.50
N ALA A 217 -18.37 8.36 31.44
CA ALA A 217 -17.60 8.20 30.21
C ALA A 217 -17.25 9.57 29.57
N GLN A 218 -18.20 10.51 29.53
CA GLN A 218 -17.93 11.86 29.02
C GLN A 218 -16.97 12.65 29.91
N GLN A 219 -17.06 12.50 31.23
CA GLN A 219 -16.10 13.13 32.15
C GLN A 219 -14.71 12.52 32.00
N GLN A 220 -14.65 11.20 31.84
CA GLN A 220 -13.42 10.44 31.62
C GLN A 220 -12.74 10.84 30.31
N GLY A 221 -13.48 10.95 29.20
CA GLY A 221 -12.94 11.40 27.91
C GLY A 221 -12.39 12.83 27.95
N LYS A 222 -13.05 13.75 28.67
CA LYS A 222 -12.52 15.11 28.87
C LYS A 222 -11.23 15.13 29.69
N LEU A 223 -11.09 14.23 30.67
CA LEU A 223 -9.84 14.09 31.41
C LEU A 223 -8.72 13.53 30.52
N ALA A 224 -9.04 12.59 29.63
CA ALA A 224 -8.09 12.08 28.64
C ALA A 224 -7.59 13.19 27.70
N GLU A 225 -8.49 14.00 27.14
CA GLU A 225 -8.13 15.15 26.30
C GLU A 225 -7.25 16.17 27.05
N ALA A 226 -7.60 16.47 28.30
CA ALA A 226 -6.81 17.39 29.13
C ALA A 226 -5.43 16.82 29.46
N ALA A 227 -5.33 15.51 29.72
CA ALA A 227 -4.05 14.84 29.98
C ALA A 227 -3.16 14.82 28.73
N ALA A 228 -3.73 14.57 27.54
CA ALA A 228 -3.01 14.60 26.27
C ALA A 228 -2.48 16.01 25.94
N ALA A 229 -3.32 17.04 26.09
CA ALA A 229 -2.91 18.43 25.88
C ALA A 229 -1.80 18.86 26.85
N LEU A 230 -1.86 18.38 28.10
CA LEU A 230 -0.82 18.64 29.08
C LEU A 230 0.47 17.89 28.77
N ALA A 231 0.40 16.66 28.25
CA ALA A 231 1.56 15.90 27.79
C ALA A 231 2.33 16.67 26.70
N GLU A 232 1.62 17.22 25.71
CA GLU A 232 2.21 18.04 24.64
C GLU A 232 2.90 19.30 25.21
N ALA A 233 2.28 19.96 26.20
CA ALA A 233 2.89 21.12 26.86
C ALA A 233 4.17 20.76 27.64
N VAL A 234 4.20 19.58 28.27
CA VAL A 234 5.39 19.07 28.98
C VAL A 234 6.50 18.69 28.00
N GLU A 235 6.15 18.08 26.86
CA GLU A 235 7.10 17.74 25.80
C GLU A 235 7.77 18.99 25.20
N GLN A 236 6.99 20.07 25.00
CA GLN A 236 7.53 21.38 24.62
C GLN A 236 8.50 21.94 25.68
N ALA A 237 8.16 21.80 26.97
CA ALA A 237 9.05 22.19 28.05
C ALA A 237 10.33 21.33 28.10
N ALA A 238 10.23 20.03 27.84
CA ALA A 238 11.37 19.11 27.76
C ALA A 238 12.32 19.51 26.62
N ALA A 239 11.78 19.82 25.44
CA ALA A 239 12.55 20.29 24.30
C ALA A 239 13.30 21.60 24.61
N GLN A 240 12.67 22.52 25.33
CA GLN A 240 13.31 23.75 25.80
C GLN A 240 14.41 23.48 26.83
N ALA A 241 14.23 22.52 27.73
CA ALA A 241 15.21 22.15 28.76
C ALA A 241 16.47 21.47 28.18
N ARG A 242 16.36 20.73 27.05
CA ARG A 242 17.49 20.08 26.35
C ARG A 242 18.54 21.07 25.80
N LEU A 243 18.20 22.36 25.74
CA LEU A 243 19.04 23.43 25.21
C LEU A 243 19.81 24.21 26.32
N GLY A 244 19.81 23.73 27.56
CA GLY A 244 20.74 24.21 28.59
C GLY A 244 22.20 23.86 28.28
N PRO A 245 23.20 24.46 28.98
CA PRO A 245 24.59 24.02 28.86
C PRO A 245 24.69 22.51 29.11
N PRO A 246 25.44 21.77 28.28
CA PRO A 246 25.54 20.31 28.42
C PRO A 246 26.09 19.98 29.80
N ASP A 247 25.49 18.98 30.43
CA ASP A 247 26.01 18.41 31.66
C ASP A 247 27.48 18.01 31.41
N PRO A 248 28.46 18.41 32.25
CA PRO A 248 29.86 18.02 32.08
C PRO A 248 30.09 16.50 32.02
N ASN A 249 29.07 15.69 32.32
CA ASN A 249 29.09 14.23 32.22
C ASN A 249 28.64 13.64 30.87
N GLU A 250 28.16 14.42 29.89
CA GLU A 250 27.75 13.91 28.57
C GLU A 250 28.88 13.93 27.51
N SER A 251 30.12 14.17 27.93
CA SER A 251 31.26 14.06 27.02
C SER A 251 31.75 12.61 26.92
N GLU A 252 31.61 12.07 25.71
CA GLU A 252 32.23 10.85 25.15
C GLU A 252 31.46 9.53 25.36
N GLU A 253 30.80 9.10 24.27
CA GLU A 253 30.61 7.67 23.94
C GLU A 253 31.98 6.97 23.94
N GLY A 254 32.37 6.46 25.11
CA GLY A 254 33.63 5.76 25.29
C GLY A 254 33.63 5.00 26.62
N GLU A 255 33.17 3.74 26.54
CA GLU A 255 33.34 2.67 27.54
C GLU A 255 33.76 3.10 28.97
N ARG A 256 32.84 3.05 29.94
CA ARG A 256 33.17 2.54 31.30
C ARG A 256 31.95 2.23 32.17
N SER A 257 32.12 1.12 32.88
CA SER A 257 31.24 0.52 33.87
C SER A 257 31.31 1.17 35.26
N ASP A 258 30.25 0.93 36.01
CA ASP A 258 30.08 0.93 37.47
C ASP A 258 29.80 2.24 38.24
N ALA A 259 28.50 2.39 38.56
CA ALA A 259 27.96 2.62 39.90
C ALA A 259 28.21 3.97 40.61
N ALA A 260 27.64 5.04 40.05
CA ALA A 260 27.06 6.16 40.81
C ALA A 260 25.60 6.36 40.36
N PRO A 261 24.67 6.82 41.22
CA PRO A 261 23.34 7.21 40.75
C PRO A 261 23.54 8.36 39.75
N GLN A 262 23.13 8.17 38.50
CA GLN A 262 23.03 9.27 37.56
C GLN A 262 21.97 10.22 38.12
N GLU A 263 22.35 11.47 38.41
CA GLU A 263 21.35 12.52 38.60
C GLU A 263 20.62 12.63 37.25
N GLU A 264 19.31 12.32 37.24
CA GLU A 264 18.49 12.44 36.05
C GLU A 264 18.34 13.93 35.74
N SER A 265 18.67 14.34 34.50
CA SER A 265 18.60 15.74 34.11
C SER A 265 17.16 16.23 34.00
N ALA A 266 16.95 17.52 34.23
CA ALA A 266 15.62 18.16 34.13
C ALA A 266 14.89 17.82 32.81
N SER A 267 15.60 17.74 31.68
CA SER A 267 15.01 17.32 30.41
C SER A 267 14.54 15.86 30.41
N SER A 268 15.32 14.94 30.99
CA SER A 268 14.95 13.53 31.10
C SER A 268 13.73 13.35 32.00
N LEU A 269 13.66 14.10 33.11
CA LEU A 269 12.50 14.09 33.99
C LEU A 269 11.24 14.63 33.31
N LEU A 270 11.36 15.69 32.49
CA LEU A 270 10.25 16.20 31.70
C LEU A 270 9.79 15.21 30.62
N ASP A 271 10.72 14.52 29.94
CA ASP A 271 10.39 13.46 28.98
C ASP A 271 9.62 12.31 29.64
N GLN A 272 10.11 11.82 30.80
CA GLN A 272 9.42 10.81 31.59
C GLN A 272 8.03 11.29 32.05
N GLY A 273 7.92 12.56 32.42
CA GLY A 273 6.65 13.20 32.78
C GLY A 273 5.66 13.21 31.61
N ALA A 274 6.10 13.60 30.41
CA ALA A 274 5.28 13.62 29.21
C ALA A 274 4.82 12.22 28.80
N GLU A 275 5.72 11.23 28.81
CA GLU A 275 5.40 9.84 28.47
C GLU A 275 4.41 9.23 29.47
N ALA A 276 4.59 9.48 30.77
CA ALA A 276 3.67 9.06 31.80
C ALA A 276 2.28 9.73 31.66
N MET A 277 2.23 11.01 31.25
CA MET A 277 0.97 11.71 30.98
C MET A 277 0.26 11.15 29.73
N LYS A 278 1.00 10.80 28.69
CA LYS A 278 0.45 10.18 27.47
C LYS A 278 -0.14 8.81 27.77
N SER A 279 0.59 7.98 28.50
CA SER A 279 0.08 6.70 29.01
C SER A 279 -1.18 6.90 29.85
N ALA A 280 -1.20 7.90 30.75
CA ALA A 280 -2.40 8.21 31.51
C ALA A 280 -3.60 8.59 30.62
N ALA A 281 -3.38 9.39 29.56
CA ALA A 281 -4.44 9.80 28.63
C ALA A 281 -5.02 8.59 27.87
N GLU A 282 -4.17 7.65 27.45
CA GLU A 282 -4.58 6.41 26.79
C GLU A 282 -5.44 5.54 27.72
N GLU A 283 -4.99 5.32 28.96
CA GLU A 283 -5.76 4.56 29.97
C GLU A 283 -7.09 5.24 30.31
N MET A 284 -7.13 6.57 30.35
CA MET A 284 -8.39 7.30 30.54
C MET A 284 -9.33 7.15 29.33
N ALA A 285 -8.81 7.12 28.10
CA ALA A 285 -9.64 6.90 26.92
C ALA A 285 -10.26 5.50 26.94
N GLN A 286 -9.48 4.47 27.28
CA GLN A 286 -9.97 3.09 27.45
C GLN A 286 -10.99 2.98 28.59
N ALA A 287 -10.75 3.65 29.72
CA ALA A 287 -11.73 3.76 30.79
C ALA A 287 -13.06 4.37 30.32
N ALA A 288 -13.00 5.41 29.48
CA ALA A 288 -14.19 6.07 28.95
C ALA A 288 -14.99 5.12 28.06
N GLU A 289 -14.32 4.33 27.22
CA GLU A 289 -14.93 3.31 26.37
C GLU A 289 -15.61 2.21 27.21
N ALA A 290 -14.90 1.63 28.18
CA ALA A 290 -15.46 0.63 29.09
C ALA A 290 -16.70 1.15 29.85
N LEU A 291 -16.70 2.44 30.25
CA LEU A 291 -17.88 3.07 30.84
C LEU A 291 -19.05 3.24 29.84
N GLN A 292 -18.80 3.47 28.55
CA GLN A 292 -19.86 3.50 27.53
C GLN A 292 -20.51 2.13 27.34
N GLU A 293 -19.71 1.06 27.45
CA GLU A 293 -20.19 -0.33 27.39
C GLU A 293 -20.84 -0.81 28.70
N ALA A 294 -20.83 0.04 29.74
CA ALA A 294 -21.25 -0.27 31.11
C ALA A 294 -20.45 -1.42 31.75
N ASP A 295 -19.20 -1.64 31.32
CA ASP A 295 -18.24 -2.55 31.97
C ASP A 295 -17.50 -1.83 33.10
N GLY A 296 -18.19 -1.72 34.24
CA GLY A 296 -17.65 -1.07 35.45
C GLY A 296 -16.36 -1.72 36.01
N PRO A 297 -16.21 -3.06 36.04
CA PRO A 297 -14.96 -3.70 36.44
C PRO A 297 -13.77 -3.35 35.55
N GLN A 298 -13.92 -3.38 34.22
CA GLN A 298 -12.85 -3.01 33.30
C GLN A 298 -12.52 -1.52 33.42
N ALA A 299 -13.54 -0.65 33.40
CA ALA A 299 -13.37 0.79 33.60
C ALA A 299 -12.57 1.12 34.87
N LYS A 300 -12.82 0.40 35.96
CA LYS A 300 -12.09 0.58 37.22
C LYS A 300 -10.63 0.14 37.15
N SER A 301 -10.31 -0.86 36.33
CA SER A 301 -8.93 -1.27 36.08
C SER A 301 -8.18 -0.15 35.39
N GLU A 302 -8.67 0.30 34.23
CA GLU A 302 -8.02 1.35 33.44
C GLU A 302 -7.96 2.67 34.21
N GLN A 303 -9.00 3.00 34.99
CA GLN A 303 -8.98 4.19 35.84
C GLN A 303 -7.85 4.17 36.88
N LYS A 304 -7.47 2.99 37.41
CA LYS A 304 -6.35 2.85 38.35
C LYS A 304 -5.01 2.92 37.66
N GLU A 305 -4.89 2.32 36.48
CA GLU A 305 -3.66 2.40 35.68
C GLU A 305 -3.38 3.85 35.27
N ALA A 306 -4.43 4.59 34.89
CA ALA A 306 -4.37 6.04 34.69
C ALA A 306 -3.92 6.80 35.96
N GLU A 307 -4.46 6.48 37.16
CA GLU A 307 -4.00 7.10 38.41
C GLU A 307 -2.52 6.83 38.71
N GLU A 308 -2.03 5.61 38.44
CA GLU A 308 -0.62 5.24 38.65
C GLU A 308 0.29 5.97 37.67
N ALA A 309 -0.10 6.06 36.40
CA ALA A 309 0.62 6.81 35.37
C ALA A 309 0.68 8.32 35.72
N LEU A 310 -0.43 8.92 36.14
CA LEU A 310 -0.45 10.31 36.60
C LEU A 310 0.43 10.55 37.84
N ARG A 311 0.52 9.60 38.78
CA ARG A 311 1.43 9.73 39.92
C ARG A 311 2.89 9.72 39.50
N ARG A 312 3.26 8.91 38.49
CA ARG A 312 4.59 8.95 37.89
C ARG A 312 4.85 10.30 37.23
N ALA A 313 3.89 10.81 36.46
CA ALA A 313 3.99 12.13 35.84
C ALA A 313 4.19 13.25 36.87
N VAL A 314 3.35 13.30 37.92
CA VAL A 314 3.47 14.29 39.01
C VAL A 314 4.81 14.18 39.73
N HIS A 315 5.32 12.96 39.95
CA HIS A 315 6.64 12.77 40.56
C HIS A 315 7.76 13.35 39.68
N ALA A 316 7.78 12.98 38.41
CA ALA A 316 8.79 13.44 37.47
C ALA A 316 8.75 14.97 37.26
N LEU A 317 7.54 15.54 37.10
CA LEU A 317 7.35 17.00 37.00
C LEU A 317 7.77 17.74 38.26
N LYS A 318 7.58 17.14 39.43
CA LYS A 318 8.00 17.73 40.70
C LYS A 318 9.52 17.73 40.85
N GLU A 319 10.17 16.63 40.49
CA GLU A 319 11.64 16.57 40.48
C GLU A 319 12.22 17.56 39.48
N ALA A 320 11.62 17.65 38.28
CA ALA A 320 12.00 18.65 37.27
C ALA A 320 11.78 20.10 37.75
N ALA A 321 10.72 20.37 38.52
CA ALA A 321 10.46 21.70 39.08
C ALA A 321 11.46 22.07 40.19
N ASP A 322 11.90 21.10 40.99
CA ASP A 322 12.91 21.28 42.04
C ASP A 322 14.32 21.46 41.45
N GLU A 323 14.55 20.95 40.24
CA GLU A 323 15.79 21.08 39.49
C GLU A 323 15.86 22.43 38.75
N ARG A 324 16.60 23.36 39.34
CA ARG A 324 16.71 24.72 38.80
C ARG A 324 17.54 24.71 37.52
N SER A 325 16.91 24.90 36.36
CA SER A 325 17.62 25.02 35.08
C SER A 325 18.68 26.13 35.17
N PRO A 326 19.96 25.85 34.82
CA PRO A 326 20.97 26.88 34.77
C PRO A 326 20.62 27.88 33.65
N ALA A 327 20.81 29.18 33.92
CA ALA A 327 20.65 30.21 32.91
C ALA A 327 21.58 29.91 31.72
N SER A 328 21.04 29.84 30.51
CA SER A 328 21.81 29.64 29.29
C SER A 328 22.54 30.92 28.95
N SER A 329 23.87 30.87 28.84
CA SER A 329 24.64 32.03 28.39
C SER A 329 24.36 32.30 26.90
N GLN A 330 24.44 33.56 26.47
CA GLN A 330 24.31 33.91 25.05
C GLN A 330 25.35 33.19 24.17
N GLU A 331 26.55 32.93 24.71
CA GLU A 331 27.59 32.19 24.00
C GLU A 331 27.20 30.71 23.79
N ASP A 332 26.51 30.09 24.76
CA ASP A 332 25.99 28.73 24.63
C ASP A 332 24.85 28.65 23.60
N LEU A 333 23.93 29.62 23.65
CA LEU A 333 22.83 29.73 22.68
C LEU A 333 23.37 29.92 21.26
N ALA A 334 24.39 30.78 21.07
CA ALA A 334 25.04 30.98 19.78
C ALA A 334 25.70 29.69 19.25
N ARG A 335 26.37 28.93 20.12
CA ARG A 335 26.98 27.64 19.76
C ARG A 335 25.94 26.60 19.36
N GLN A 336 24.82 26.53 20.07
CA GLN A 336 23.71 25.64 19.72
C GLN A 336 23.06 26.04 18.40
N GLN A 337 22.87 27.34 18.17
CA GLN A 337 22.33 27.87 16.92
C GLN A 337 23.18 27.49 15.71
N ARG A 338 24.52 27.54 15.84
CA ARG A 338 25.45 27.10 14.78
C ARG A 338 25.35 25.61 14.50
N ARG A 339 25.25 24.78 15.53
CA ARG A 339 25.08 23.33 15.35
C ARG A 339 23.78 23.03 14.61
N LEU A 340 22.69 23.70 14.95
CA LEU A 340 21.41 23.60 14.24
C LEU A 340 21.54 24.00 12.77
N ALA A 341 22.26 25.08 12.47
CA ALA A 341 22.54 25.48 11.09
C ALA A 341 23.37 24.44 10.34
N GLU A 342 24.38 23.83 10.97
CA GLU A 342 25.19 22.75 10.37
C GLU A 342 24.35 21.49 10.10
N GLU A 343 23.42 21.13 11.00
CA GLU A 343 22.49 20.01 10.78
C GLU A 343 21.50 20.31 9.64
N ALA A 344 21.03 21.55 9.51
CA ALA A 344 20.20 21.98 8.39
C ALA A 344 20.95 21.93 7.04
N ASP A 345 22.22 22.35 6.99
CA ASP A 345 23.08 22.22 5.80
C ASP A 345 23.27 20.74 5.42
N GLN A 346 23.55 19.86 6.39
CA GLN A 346 23.66 18.43 6.13
C GLN A 346 22.37 17.84 5.56
N LEU A 347 21.20 18.21 6.10
CA LEU A 347 19.92 17.75 5.58
C LEU A 347 19.68 18.25 4.14
N SER A 348 20.02 19.51 3.85
CA SER A 348 19.95 20.07 2.51
C SER A 348 20.88 19.33 1.52
N GLN A 349 22.08 18.97 1.95
CA GLN A 349 23.04 18.21 1.13
C GLN A 349 22.56 16.79 0.84
N ASP A 350 21.95 16.11 1.81
CA ASP A 350 21.36 14.78 1.62
C ASP A 350 20.22 14.78 0.58
N MET A 351 19.51 15.91 0.47
CA MET A 351 18.45 16.14 -0.51
C MET A 351 18.97 16.54 -1.90
N ARG A 352 20.24 16.95 -2.03
CA ARG A 352 20.79 17.36 -3.33
C ARG A 352 20.87 16.16 -4.29
N PRO A 353 20.43 16.33 -5.56
CA PRO A 353 20.76 15.36 -6.58
C PRO A 353 22.28 15.32 -6.79
N PRO A 354 22.88 14.15 -7.06
CA PRO A 354 24.31 14.06 -7.33
C PRO A 354 24.64 14.96 -8.53
N GLN A 355 25.38 16.04 -8.28
CA GLN A 355 25.95 16.82 -9.38
C GLN A 355 26.89 15.92 -10.16
N SER A 356 26.61 15.78 -11.45
CA SER A 356 27.57 15.31 -12.45
C SER A 356 28.84 16.16 -12.30
N GLY A 357 29.89 15.61 -11.68
CA GLY A 357 31.13 16.33 -11.46
C GLY A 357 31.76 16.79 -12.79
N PRO A 358 32.50 17.91 -12.81
CA PRO A 358 33.20 18.34 -14.01
C PRO A 358 34.52 17.58 -14.10
N SER A 359 34.63 16.55 -14.96
CA SER A 359 35.88 16.12 -15.64
C SER A 359 35.72 14.80 -16.43
N GLY A 360 35.94 14.86 -17.76
CA GLY A 360 36.24 13.69 -18.59
C GLY A 360 35.61 13.73 -19.99
N GLU A 361 36.27 14.36 -20.96
CA GLU A 361 35.91 14.27 -22.39
C GLU A 361 35.91 12.83 -22.91
N SER A 362 34.97 12.52 -23.83
CA SER A 362 34.73 11.25 -24.56
C SER A 362 33.85 10.26 -23.77
N ASP A 363 32.63 9.90 -24.18
CA ASP A 363 32.10 9.68 -25.52
C ASP A 363 30.56 9.91 -25.52
N ARG A 364 29.99 10.20 -26.68
CA ARG A 364 28.56 10.54 -26.85
C ARG A 364 27.64 9.33 -26.62
N GLN A 365 26.74 9.39 -25.63
CA GLN A 365 25.32 9.00 -25.80
C GLN A 365 24.42 9.45 -24.62
N MET A 366 23.49 10.35 -24.95
CA MET A 366 22.25 10.77 -24.27
C MET A 366 22.33 11.28 -22.81
N PRO A 367 21.97 12.55 -22.55
CA PRO A 367 21.71 13.00 -21.19
C PRO A 367 20.43 12.31 -20.69
N SER A 368 20.51 11.57 -19.59
CA SER A 368 19.32 11.14 -18.85
C SER A 368 18.58 12.40 -18.39
N PRO A 369 17.30 12.61 -18.76
CA PRO A 369 16.53 13.71 -18.24
C PRO A 369 16.20 13.41 -16.78
N ASN A 370 16.69 14.25 -15.88
CA ASN A 370 16.01 14.60 -14.64
C ASN A 370 15.59 13.43 -13.72
N ARG A 371 16.55 12.73 -13.09
CA ARG A 371 16.30 12.14 -11.77
C ARG A 371 16.42 13.26 -10.74
N GLN A 372 15.40 14.10 -10.62
CA GLN A 372 15.23 14.88 -9.40
C GLN A 372 15.05 13.88 -8.26
N ARG A 373 15.92 13.93 -7.25
CA ARG A 373 15.67 13.17 -6.03
C ARG A 373 14.33 13.65 -5.44
N PRO A 374 13.50 12.73 -4.91
CA PRO A 374 12.35 13.13 -4.12
C PRO A 374 12.79 14.09 -3.01
N GLY A 375 12.06 15.19 -2.81
CA GLY A 375 12.36 16.19 -1.78
C GLY A 375 13.23 17.38 -2.22
N SER A 376 13.68 17.42 -3.49
CA SER A 376 14.46 18.56 -4.01
C SER A 376 13.70 19.91 -3.98
N GLU A 377 12.37 19.87 -3.87
CA GLU A 377 11.53 21.06 -3.76
C GLU A 377 11.67 21.74 -2.39
N ALA A 378 11.79 20.96 -1.31
CA ALA A 378 11.98 21.43 0.06
C ALA A 378 13.42 21.90 0.36
N GLN A 379 14.39 21.44 -0.43
CA GLN A 379 15.80 21.81 -0.28
C GLN A 379 16.04 23.33 -0.20
N PRO A 380 15.56 24.17 -1.14
CA PRO A 380 15.76 25.62 -1.05
C PRO A 380 15.20 26.25 0.24
N ARG A 381 14.12 25.69 0.80
CA ARG A 381 13.55 26.16 2.07
C ARG A 381 14.46 25.83 3.26
N ILE A 382 15.13 24.67 3.22
CA ILE A 382 16.10 24.28 4.24
C ILE A 382 17.38 25.14 4.11
N GLU A 383 17.81 25.47 2.89
CA GLU A 383 18.91 26.43 2.65
C GLU A 383 18.55 27.87 3.12
N ASP A 384 17.28 28.28 2.99
CA ASP A 384 16.79 29.53 3.57
C ASP A 384 16.86 29.48 5.10
N ALA A 385 16.36 28.40 5.72
CA ALA A 385 16.40 28.21 7.17
C ALA A 385 17.83 28.19 7.71
N GLU A 386 18.75 27.50 7.04
CA GLU A 386 20.18 27.42 7.39
C GLU A 386 20.80 28.82 7.48
N ARG A 387 20.55 29.68 6.47
CA ARG A 387 21.07 31.05 6.44
C ARG A 387 20.53 31.90 7.58
N GLU A 388 19.22 31.83 7.80
CA GLU A 388 18.57 32.54 8.91
C GLU A 388 19.09 32.03 10.27
N MET A 389 19.38 30.74 10.42
CA MET A 389 20.02 30.21 11.62
C MET A 389 21.46 30.70 11.79
N GLN A 390 22.25 30.84 10.72
CA GLN A 390 23.61 31.40 10.79
C GLN A 390 23.57 32.87 11.23
N ASP A 391 22.69 33.67 10.64
CA ASP A 391 22.48 35.07 11.01
C ASP A 391 22.04 35.20 12.48
N ALA A 392 21.10 34.35 12.92
CA ALA A 392 20.69 34.30 14.33
C ALA A 392 21.86 33.97 15.27
N ALA A 393 22.78 33.08 14.87
CA ALA A 393 23.95 32.77 15.67
C ALA A 393 24.92 33.94 15.77
N GLU A 394 25.10 34.70 14.69
CA GLU A 394 25.91 35.92 14.69
C GLU A 394 25.30 36.98 15.61
N ASP A 395 23.98 37.19 15.55
CA ASP A 395 23.30 38.15 16.43
C ASP A 395 23.42 37.77 17.92
N LEU A 396 23.30 36.48 18.25
CA LEU A 396 23.53 35.98 19.61
C LEU A 396 24.97 36.24 20.10
N GLU A 397 25.99 36.13 19.23
CA GLU A 397 27.38 36.47 19.59
C GLU A 397 27.59 37.97 19.80
N HIS A 398 26.82 38.82 19.12
CA HIS A 398 26.86 40.27 19.27
C HIS A 398 25.96 40.78 20.40
N GLU A 399 25.41 39.88 21.21
CA GLU A 399 24.44 40.17 22.27
C GLU A 399 23.12 40.79 21.77
N ASP A 400 22.82 40.68 20.47
CA ASP A 400 21.57 41.16 19.85
C ASP A 400 20.47 40.10 19.94
N GLN A 401 19.77 40.09 21.07
CA GLN A 401 18.67 39.16 21.32
C GLN A 401 17.46 39.41 20.39
N GLU A 402 17.16 40.66 20.02
CA GLU A 402 16.00 40.97 19.18
C GLU A 402 16.23 40.54 17.73
N GLY A 403 17.42 40.82 17.18
CA GLY A 403 17.83 40.35 15.85
C GLY A 403 17.83 38.82 15.76
N ALA A 404 18.41 38.15 16.77
CA ALA A 404 18.42 36.69 16.84
C ALA A 404 17.00 36.11 16.82
N LEU A 405 16.05 36.66 17.58
CA LEU A 405 14.67 36.19 17.58
C LEU A 405 13.97 36.37 16.22
N GLU A 406 14.25 37.46 15.51
CA GLU A 406 13.68 37.69 14.17
C GLU A 406 14.18 36.67 13.16
N HIS A 407 15.49 36.42 13.14
CA HIS A 407 16.11 35.41 12.28
C HIS A 407 15.67 33.99 12.66
N GLN A 408 15.56 33.69 13.96
CA GLN A 408 15.03 32.40 14.43
C GLN A 408 13.58 32.16 13.99
N GLU A 409 12.72 33.19 13.98
CA GLU A 409 11.34 33.07 13.47
C GLU A 409 11.33 32.76 11.96
N LYS A 410 12.13 33.48 11.17
CA LYS A 410 12.23 33.23 9.72
C LYS A 410 12.73 31.81 9.43
N ALA A 411 13.68 31.32 10.22
CA ALA A 411 14.14 29.94 10.13
C ALA A 411 13.00 28.94 10.41
N VAL A 412 12.18 29.17 11.44
CA VAL A 412 10.99 28.32 11.72
C VAL A 412 10.00 28.36 10.56
N GLU A 413 9.67 29.55 10.03
CA GLU A 413 8.75 29.68 8.89
C GLU A 413 9.27 28.94 7.64
N ALA A 414 10.57 29.00 7.39
CA ALA A 414 11.21 28.29 6.27
C ALA A 414 11.17 26.77 6.45
N LEU A 415 11.49 26.25 7.65
CA LEU A 415 11.38 24.82 7.96
C LEU A 415 9.93 24.31 7.87
N GLU A 416 8.94 25.09 8.30
CA GLU A 416 7.53 24.71 8.16
C GLU A 416 7.10 24.63 6.69
N GLN A 417 7.60 25.53 5.84
CA GLN A 417 7.38 25.47 4.40
C GLN A 417 8.04 24.23 3.79
N ALA A 418 9.29 23.93 4.18
CA ALA A 418 9.99 22.71 3.79
C ALA A 418 9.19 21.46 4.17
N LYS A 419 8.62 21.44 5.38
CA LYS A 419 7.83 20.32 5.89
C LYS A 419 6.60 20.08 5.01
N ARG A 420 5.85 21.13 4.70
CA ARG A 420 4.68 21.03 3.81
C ARG A 420 5.07 20.52 2.43
N GLU A 421 6.15 21.03 1.85
CA GLU A 421 6.63 20.59 0.53
C GLU A 421 7.07 19.11 0.53
N LEU A 422 7.72 18.63 1.60
CA LEU A 422 8.04 17.21 1.76
C LEU A 422 6.80 16.34 1.95
N GLU A 423 5.85 16.77 2.77
CA GLU A 423 4.58 16.07 2.97
C GLU A 423 3.79 15.96 1.67
N ASP A 424 3.74 17.03 0.88
CA ASP A 424 3.10 17.06 -0.44
C ASP A 424 3.77 16.07 -1.39
N THR A 425 5.10 16.08 -1.45
CA THR A 425 5.90 15.15 -2.25
C THR A 425 5.68 13.69 -1.82
N LEU A 426 5.68 13.43 -0.51
CA LEU A 426 5.45 12.10 0.06
C LEU A 426 4.04 11.59 -0.26
N ARG A 427 3.02 12.45 -0.14
CA ARG A 427 1.65 12.11 -0.52
C ARG A 427 1.54 11.79 -2.01
N GLN A 428 2.18 12.57 -2.87
CA GLN A 428 2.24 12.30 -4.30
C GLN A 428 2.91 10.94 -4.58
N LYS A 429 4.06 10.66 -3.96
CA LYS A 429 4.82 9.41 -4.17
C LYS A 429 4.05 8.16 -3.72
N ARG A 430 3.45 8.18 -2.52
CA ARG A 430 2.60 7.09 -2.02
C ARG A 430 1.39 6.84 -2.93
N ARG A 431 0.85 7.89 -3.53
CA ARG A 431 -0.26 7.77 -4.48
C ARG A 431 0.20 7.12 -5.79
N GLU A 432 1.31 7.59 -6.36
CA GLU A 432 1.91 6.98 -7.56
C GLU A 432 2.19 5.49 -7.34
N GLU A 433 2.71 5.12 -6.17
CA GLU A 433 2.94 3.74 -5.76
C GLU A 433 1.64 2.93 -5.68
N ARG A 434 0.60 3.44 -5.00
CA ARG A 434 -0.72 2.77 -4.94
C ARG A 434 -1.31 2.56 -6.33
N GLU A 435 -1.25 3.55 -7.21
CA GLU A 435 -1.76 3.41 -8.58
C GLU A 435 -1.01 2.38 -9.39
N GLU A 436 0.31 2.32 -9.25
CA GLU A 436 1.12 1.32 -9.92
C GLU A 436 0.82 -0.08 -9.41
N MET A 437 0.74 -0.26 -8.09
CA MET A 437 0.34 -1.51 -7.48
C MET A 437 -1.04 -1.97 -7.98
N LEU A 438 -2.03 -1.08 -8.01
CA LEU A 438 -3.36 -1.40 -8.55
C LEU A 438 -3.31 -1.80 -10.03
N ARG A 439 -2.45 -1.19 -10.85
CA ARG A 439 -2.28 -1.59 -12.26
C ARG A 439 -1.63 -2.96 -12.38
N ASP A 440 -0.63 -3.25 -11.56
CA ASP A 440 0.07 -4.52 -11.56
C ASP A 440 -0.84 -5.66 -11.06
N LEU A 441 -1.63 -5.41 -10.02
CA LEU A 441 -2.66 -6.34 -9.53
C LEU A 441 -3.73 -6.59 -10.60
N GLU A 442 -4.20 -5.57 -11.31
CA GLU A 442 -5.18 -5.74 -12.39
C GLU A 442 -4.63 -6.67 -13.47
N ALA A 443 -3.38 -6.44 -13.90
CA ALA A 443 -2.76 -7.23 -14.95
C ALA A 443 -2.58 -8.70 -14.52
N ARG A 444 -2.12 -8.94 -13.29
CA ARG A 444 -1.95 -10.29 -12.72
C ARG A 444 -3.29 -11.01 -12.57
N PHE A 445 -4.32 -10.36 -12.01
CA PHE A 445 -5.65 -10.95 -11.88
C PHE A 445 -6.33 -11.22 -13.22
N HIS A 446 -6.13 -10.34 -14.21
CA HIS A 446 -6.63 -10.56 -15.55
C HIS A 446 -5.98 -11.80 -16.20
N ASP A 447 -4.66 -11.97 -16.07
CA ASP A 447 -3.95 -13.15 -16.57
C ASP A 447 -4.42 -14.44 -15.86
N LEU A 448 -4.51 -14.43 -14.53
CA LEU A 448 -5.06 -15.54 -13.74
C LEU A 448 -6.48 -15.90 -14.19
N TYR A 449 -7.35 -14.89 -14.38
CA TYR A 449 -8.72 -15.09 -14.83
C TYR A 449 -8.79 -15.76 -16.20
N VAL A 450 -8.01 -15.29 -17.18
CA VAL A 450 -7.98 -15.87 -18.54
C VAL A 450 -7.50 -17.31 -18.51
N LYS A 451 -6.44 -17.60 -17.74
CA LYS A 451 -5.88 -18.96 -17.62
C LYS A 451 -6.84 -19.91 -16.91
N GLN A 452 -7.45 -19.49 -15.80
CA GLN A 452 -8.46 -20.29 -15.09
C GLN A 452 -9.64 -20.59 -16.00
N LYS A 453 -10.17 -19.58 -16.71
CA LYS A 453 -11.28 -19.78 -17.64
C LYS A 453 -10.99 -20.85 -18.68
N ARG A 454 -9.79 -20.84 -19.25
CA ARG A 454 -9.37 -21.86 -20.21
C ARG A 454 -9.32 -23.25 -19.59
N ILE A 455 -8.83 -23.39 -18.36
CA ILE A 455 -8.82 -24.68 -17.65
C ILE A 455 -10.25 -25.18 -17.41
N ASN A 456 -11.18 -24.30 -17.02
CA ASN A 456 -12.59 -24.65 -16.82
C ASN A 456 -13.23 -25.17 -18.11
N GLU A 457 -13.02 -24.47 -19.23
CA GLU A 457 -13.54 -24.86 -20.55
C GLU A 457 -12.95 -26.21 -21.02
N GLU A 458 -11.64 -26.41 -20.83
CA GLU A 458 -10.96 -27.67 -21.17
C GLU A 458 -11.42 -28.83 -20.27
N THR A 459 -11.67 -28.58 -18.97
CA THR A 459 -12.21 -29.58 -18.04
C THR A 459 -13.62 -30.02 -18.44
N ALA A 460 -14.50 -29.07 -18.74
CA ALA A 460 -15.86 -29.34 -19.17
C ALA A 460 -15.92 -30.08 -20.52
N THR A 461 -15.04 -29.74 -21.46
CA THR A 461 -14.96 -30.44 -22.76
C THR A 461 -14.42 -31.86 -22.61
N LEU A 462 -13.45 -32.10 -21.74
CA LEU A 462 -12.97 -33.45 -21.42
C LEU A 462 -14.06 -34.30 -20.77
N ASP A 463 -14.80 -33.75 -19.80
CA ASP A 463 -15.93 -34.42 -19.14
C ASP A 463 -17.02 -34.83 -20.15
N ALA A 464 -17.38 -33.91 -21.06
CA ALA A 464 -18.39 -34.14 -22.09
C ALA A 464 -17.93 -35.09 -23.22
N SER A 465 -16.61 -35.24 -23.44
CA SER A 465 -16.07 -36.01 -24.55
C SER A 465 -16.37 -37.51 -24.47
N GLY A 466 -16.72 -38.04 -23.29
CA GLY A 466 -17.03 -39.46 -23.08
C GLY A 466 -15.87 -40.41 -23.40
N VAL A 467 -14.65 -39.88 -23.61
CA VAL A 467 -13.42 -40.65 -23.77
C VAL A 467 -13.21 -41.45 -22.49
N SER A 468 -12.91 -42.75 -22.63
CA SER A 468 -12.86 -43.60 -21.45
C SER A 468 -11.72 -43.17 -20.54
N ALA A 469 -11.93 -43.23 -19.23
CA ALA A 469 -10.88 -42.98 -18.25
C ALA A 469 -9.66 -43.93 -18.40
N ALA A 470 -9.75 -44.96 -19.25
CA ALA A 470 -8.68 -45.89 -19.57
C ALA A 470 -7.77 -45.42 -20.73
N ASP A 471 -8.14 -44.35 -21.44
CA ASP A 471 -7.35 -43.84 -22.56
C ASP A 471 -6.16 -43.00 -22.06
N ARG A 472 -4.95 -43.38 -22.47
CA ARG A 472 -3.71 -42.68 -22.10
C ARG A 472 -3.71 -41.20 -22.48
N ALA A 473 -4.39 -40.82 -23.57
CA ALA A 473 -4.53 -39.42 -23.97
C ALA A 473 -5.39 -38.61 -22.99
N PHE A 474 -6.43 -39.21 -22.41
CA PHE A 474 -7.27 -38.60 -21.38
C PHE A 474 -6.50 -38.42 -20.08
N GLU A 475 -5.72 -39.43 -19.67
CA GLU A 475 -4.85 -39.35 -18.50
C GLU A 475 -3.79 -38.23 -18.63
N LEU A 476 -3.15 -38.11 -19.81
CA LEU A 476 -2.19 -37.03 -20.06
C LEU A 476 -2.85 -35.64 -20.05
N ALA A 477 -4.04 -35.49 -20.62
CA ALA A 477 -4.75 -34.22 -20.63
C ALA A 477 -5.11 -33.77 -19.20
N LEU A 478 -5.59 -34.69 -18.36
CA LEU A 478 -5.88 -34.40 -16.95
C LEU A 478 -4.64 -34.06 -16.13
N ALA A 479 -3.52 -34.76 -16.36
CA ALA A 479 -2.26 -34.43 -15.73
C ALA A 479 -1.81 -33.01 -16.08
N GLY A 480 -1.94 -32.60 -17.36
CA GLY A 480 -1.63 -31.24 -17.80
C GLY A 480 -2.55 -30.18 -17.19
N LEU A 481 -3.86 -30.44 -17.06
CA LEU A 481 -4.78 -29.52 -16.38
C LEU A 481 -4.47 -29.41 -14.88
N SER A 482 -4.16 -30.53 -14.22
CA SER A 482 -3.76 -30.56 -12.80
C SER A 482 -2.48 -29.75 -12.55
N GLU A 483 -1.48 -29.89 -13.41
CA GLU A 483 -0.23 -29.13 -13.32
C GLU A 483 -0.47 -27.62 -13.52
N ARG A 484 -1.31 -27.25 -14.49
CA ARG A 484 -1.69 -25.84 -14.73
C ARG A 484 -2.45 -25.23 -13.55
N GLU A 485 -3.37 -25.95 -12.92
CA GLU A 485 -4.05 -25.51 -11.69
C GLU A 485 -3.06 -25.29 -10.54
N ARG A 486 -2.09 -26.19 -10.33
CA ARG A 486 -1.02 -25.99 -9.33
C ARG A 486 -0.14 -24.78 -9.65
N SER A 487 0.16 -24.58 -10.93
CA SER A 487 0.92 -23.40 -11.37
C SER A 487 0.14 -22.11 -11.11
N LEU A 488 -1.18 -22.08 -11.31
CA LEU A 488 -1.99 -20.91 -10.98
C LEU A 488 -2.01 -20.65 -9.48
N ALA A 489 -2.15 -21.69 -8.65
CA ALA A 489 -2.06 -21.56 -7.20
C ALA A 489 -0.74 -20.90 -6.75
N GLY A 490 0.39 -21.31 -7.32
CA GLY A 490 1.69 -20.69 -7.02
C GLY A 490 1.80 -19.22 -7.45
N ILE A 491 1.14 -18.83 -8.56
CA ILE A 491 1.06 -17.42 -8.98
C ILE A 491 0.17 -16.62 -8.00
N VAL A 492 -0.94 -17.21 -7.55
CA VAL A 492 -1.80 -16.61 -6.51
C VAL A 492 -1.04 -16.42 -5.20
N ASP A 493 -0.25 -17.41 -4.77
CA ASP A 493 0.59 -17.31 -3.56
C ASP A 493 1.61 -16.16 -3.67
N THR A 494 2.14 -15.91 -4.87
CA THR A 494 3.04 -14.76 -5.11
C THR A 494 2.28 -13.43 -5.00
N CYS A 495 1.03 -13.38 -5.47
CA CYS A 495 0.20 -12.17 -5.34
C CYS A 495 -0.23 -11.93 -3.88
N LEU A 496 -0.43 -13.00 -3.10
CA LEU A 496 -0.71 -12.92 -1.67
C LEU A 496 0.43 -12.24 -0.93
N HIS A 497 1.67 -12.66 -1.17
CA HIS A 497 2.83 -12.08 -0.52
C HIS A 497 2.93 -10.56 -0.74
N ILE A 498 2.73 -10.11 -1.98
CA ILE A 498 2.74 -8.68 -2.34
C ILE A 498 1.67 -7.88 -1.56
N LEU A 499 0.48 -8.47 -1.35
CA LEU A 499 -0.62 -7.82 -0.64
C LEU A 499 -0.46 -7.87 0.89
N GLU A 500 0.20 -8.89 1.42
CA GLU A 500 0.51 -9.01 2.85
C GLU A 500 1.60 -8.03 3.28
N GLU A 501 2.59 -7.77 2.43
CA GLU A 501 3.64 -6.76 2.66
C GLU A 501 3.07 -5.33 2.70
N GLU A 502 1.99 -5.08 1.95
CA GLU A 502 1.30 -3.79 1.94
C GLU A 502 0.46 -3.57 3.20
N GLY A 503 -0.13 -4.64 3.75
CA GLY A 503 -0.69 -4.68 5.10
C GLY A 503 -1.97 -3.86 5.35
N THR A 504 -2.48 -3.09 4.37
CA THR A 504 -3.61 -2.19 4.60
C THR A 504 -4.98 -2.78 4.26
N THR A 505 -5.01 -3.85 3.45
CA THR A 505 -6.26 -4.51 3.03
C THR A 505 -6.50 -5.83 3.75
N ILE A 506 -7.70 -5.99 4.32
CA ILE A 506 -8.07 -7.16 5.12
C ILE A 506 -8.74 -8.24 4.26
N VAL A 507 -9.57 -7.84 3.28
CA VAL A 507 -10.44 -8.79 2.56
C VAL A 507 -9.77 -9.45 1.36
N PHE A 508 -8.89 -8.73 0.64
CA PHE A 508 -8.21 -9.25 -0.56
C PHE A 508 -7.34 -10.47 -0.29
N PRO A 509 -6.39 -10.43 0.67
CA PRO A 509 -5.52 -11.57 0.94
C PRO A 509 -6.34 -12.83 1.25
N ARG A 510 -7.40 -12.69 2.06
CA ARG A 510 -8.27 -13.83 2.41
C ARG A 510 -8.98 -14.46 1.22
N ILE A 511 -9.49 -13.66 0.28
CA ILE A 511 -10.16 -14.20 -0.91
C ILE A 511 -9.15 -14.90 -1.83
N LEU A 512 -7.94 -14.38 -1.96
CA LEU A 512 -6.88 -15.01 -2.75
C LEU A 512 -6.38 -16.31 -2.11
N GLU A 513 -6.25 -16.36 -0.79
CA GLU A 513 -5.91 -17.56 -0.03
C GLU A 513 -6.92 -18.68 -0.34
N GLN A 514 -8.22 -18.38 -0.24
CA GLN A 514 -9.30 -19.30 -0.60
C GLN A 514 -9.22 -19.77 -2.06
N ALA A 515 -8.92 -18.86 -2.99
CA ALA A 515 -8.78 -19.19 -4.40
C ALA A 515 -7.58 -20.11 -4.67
N SER A 516 -6.43 -19.88 -4.02
CA SER A 516 -5.24 -20.74 -4.10
C SER A 516 -5.55 -22.16 -3.59
N GLU A 517 -6.24 -22.27 -2.46
CA GLU A 517 -6.67 -23.56 -1.91
C GLU A 517 -7.63 -24.31 -2.83
N ASP A 518 -8.61 -23.60 -3.41
CA ASP A 518 -9.55 -24.20 -4.36
C ASP A 518 -8.83 -24.66 -5.63
N MET A 519 -7.87 -23.91 -6.16
CA MET A 519 -7.05 -24.32 -7.31
C MET A 519 -6.28 -25.62 -6.99
N ARG A 520 -5.68 -25.73 -5.79
CA ARG A 520 -5.00 -26.96 -5.35
C ARG A 520 -5.98 -28.13 -5.20
N LEU A 521 -7.17 -27.89 -4.66
CA LEU A 521 -8.23 -28.90 -4.57
C LEU A 521 -8.64 -29.40 -5.97
N VAL A 522 -8.87 -28.49 -6.90
CA VAL A 522 -9.19 -28.83 -8.29
C VAL A 522 -8.06 -29.62 -8.93
N ALA A 523 -6.81 -29.22 -8.74
CA ALA A 523 -5.65 -29.94 -9.24
C ALA A 523 -5.62 -31.40 -8.76
N ASP A 524 -5.87 -31.64 -7.48
CA ASP A 524 -5.88 -32.99 -6.91
C ASP A 524 -7.06 -33.83 -7.41
N ARG A 525 -8.22 -33.21 -7.60
CA ARG A 525 -9.40 -33.86 -8.19
C ARG A 525 -9.17 -34.25 -9.65
N LEU A 526 -8.57 -33.36 -10.45
CA LEU A 526 -8.21 -33.63 -11.83
C LEU A 526 -7.17 -34.78 -11.93
N ALA A 527 -6.18 -34.80 -11.03
CA ALA A 527 -5.22 -35.91 -10.94
C ALA A 527 -5.90 -37.25 -10.58
N GLN A 528 -6.98 -37.21 -9.80
CA GLN A 528 -7.82 -38.35 -9.45
C GLN A 528 -8.89 -38.69 -10.52
N ARG A 529 -8.83 -38.06 -11.71
CA ARG A 529 -9.79 -38.25 -12.82
C ARG A 529 -11.22 -37.83 -12.48
N GLN A 530 -11.38 -36.87 -11.58
CA GLN A 530 -12.67 -36.32 -11.18
C GLN A 530 -12.92 -35.01 -11.93
N THR A 531 -13.60 -35.07 -13.07
CA THR A 531 -13.98 -33.90 -13.90
C THR A 531 -15.43 -33.46 -13.74
N GLY A 532 -16.21 -34.19 -12.94
CA GLY A 532 -17.66 -34.00 -12.84
C GLY A 532 -18.09 -32.70 -12.14
N ALA A 533 -19.40 -32.60 -11.87
CA ALA A 533 -20.06 -31.38 -11.40
C ALA A 533 -19.40 -30.70 -10.19
N VAL A 534 -18.85 -31.47 -9.24
CA VAL A 534 -18.16 -30.91 -8.08
C VAL A 534 -16.90 -30.15 -8.47
N THR A 535 -16.08 -30.72 -9.35
CA THR A 535 -14.83 -30.08 -9.81
C THR A 535 -15.13 -28.81 -10.61
N GLN A 536 -16.09 -28.89 -11.53
CA GLN A 536 -16.49 -27.74 -12.36
C GLN A 536 -17.15 -26.61 -11.54
N ALA A 537 -17.84 -26.94 -10.44
CA ALA A 537 -18.42 -25.94 -9.55
C ALA A 537 -17.33 -25.16 -8.79
N VAL A 538 -16.34 -25.86 -8.21
CA VAL A 538 -15.20 -25.20 -7.54
C VAL A 538 -14.42 -24.34 -8.54
N GLN A 539 -14.18 -24.85 -9.76
CA GLN A 539 -13.60 -24.08 -10.86
C GLN A 539 -14.39 -22.80 -11.20
N ALA A 540 -15.73 -22.86 -11.18
CA ALA A 540 -16.57 -21.69 -11.41
C ALA A 540 -16.49 -20.70 -10.24
N GLU A 541 -16.40 -21.16 -9.00
CA GLU A 541 -16.20 -20.32 -7.81
C GLU A 541 -14.86 -19.58 -7.84
N ILE A 542 -13.76 -20.24 -8.24
CA ILE A 542 -12.45 -19.60 -8.44
C ILE A 542 -12.56 -18.46 -9.47
N LEU A 543 -13.23 -18.73 -10.58
CA LEU A 543 -13.37 -17.77 -11.67
C LEU A 543 -14.22 -16.56 -11.25
N ASP A 544 -15.30 -16.78 -10.49
CA ASP A 544 -16.11 -15.71 -9.90
C ASP A 544 -15.30 -14.86 -8.92
N ALA A 545 -14.52 -15.49 -8.03
CA ALA A 545 -13.63 -14.79 -7.10
C ALA A 545 -12.62 -13.91 -7.83
N LEU A 546 -11.89 -14.46 -8.82
CA LEU A 546 -10.93 -13.69 -9.63
C LEU A 546 -11.60 -12.53 -10.37
N SER A 547 -12.82 -12.72 -10.88
CA SER A 547 -13.56 -11.66 -11.57
C SER A 547 -13.94 -10.50 -10.64
N GLN A 548 -14.35 -10.81 -9.41
CA GLN A 548 -14.73 -9.80 -8.41
C GLN A 548 -13.53 -9.04 -7.88
N LEU A 549 -12.40 -9.73 -7.68
CA LEU A 549 -11.13 -9.08 -7.36
C LEU A 549 -10.72 -8.12 -8.48
N LEU A 550 -10.79 -8.56 -9.74
CA LEU A 550 -10.48 -7.73 -10.91
C LEU A 550 -11.41 -6.50 -11.01
N GLU A 551 -12.72 -6.67 -10.81
CA GLU A 551 -13.69 -5.57 -10.80
C GLU A 551 -13.41 -4.58 -9.64
N ALA A 552 -13.05 -5.09 -8.47
CA ALA A 552 -12.68 -4.24 -7.33
C ALA A 552 -11.43 -3.41 -7.65
N VAL A 553 -10.36 -4.02 -8.18
CA VAL A 553 -9.14 -3.29 -8.58
C VAL A 553 -9.43 -2.23 -9.64
N ARG A 554 -10.23 -2.54 -10.66
CA ARG A 554 -10.59 -1.57 -11.72
C ARG A 554 -11.34 -0.37 -11.19
N LYS A 555 -12.34 -0.63 -10.34
CA LYS A 555 -13.12 0.42 -9.69
C LYS A 555 -12.23 1.32 -8.83
N MET A 556 -11.19 0.75 -8.22
CA MET A 556 -10.21 1.53 -7.47
C MET A 556 -9.35 2.44 -8.31
N GLN A 557 -8.88 1.96 -9.46
CA GLN A 557 -8.15 2.83 -10.38
C GLN A 557 -9.02 3.99 -10.88
N GLU A 558 -10.32 3.77 -11.08
CA GLU A 558 -11.27 4.84 -11.44
C GLU A 558 -11.44 5.84 -10.30
N GLU A 559 -11.68 5.39 -9.08
CA GLU A 559 -11.83 6.24 -7.90
C GLU A 559 -10.57 7.05 -7.58
N GLU A 560 -9.38 6.44 -7.69
CA GLU A 560 -8.10 7.14 -7.51
C GLU A 560 -7.89 8.22 -8.57
N ARG A 561 -8.26 7.96 -9.84
CA ARG A 561 -8.23 8.97 -10.92
C ARG A 561 -9.26 10.09 -10.72
N GLU A 562 -10.41 9.79 -10.13
CA GLU A 562 -11.43 10.79 -9.80
C GLU A 562 -10.99 11.68 -8.63
N ARG A 563 -10.39 11.11 -7.57
CA ARG A 563 -9.78 11.86 -6.48
C ARG A 563 -8.69 12.80 -6.98
N GLN A 564 -7.92 12.36 -7.97
CA GLN A 564 -6.86 13.12 -8.66
C GLN A 564 -7.36 14.43 -9.26
N GLN A 565 -8.61 14.43 -9.74
CA GLN A 565 -9.23 15.60 -10.38
C GLN A 565 -9.94 16.51 -9.37
N GLN A 566 -10.15 16.05 -8.13
CA GLN A 566 -10.88 16.77 -7.09
C GLN A 566 -9.97 17.36 -5.99
N GLU A 567 -8.71 16.92 -5.89
CA GLU A 567 -7.77 17.30 -4.82
C GLU A 567 -7.07 18.66 -4.98
N ASP A 568 -7.50 19.52 -5.91
CA ASP A 568 -7.05 20.93 -6.01
C ASP A 568 -7.58 21.82 -4.84
N GLN A 569 -8.11 21.19 -3.76
CA GLN A 569 -8.68 21.83 -2.58
C GLN A 569 -8.28 21.10 -1.27
N GLY A 570 -6.99 21.08 -0.96
CA GLY A 570 -6.42 21.20 0.41
C GLY A 570 -6.99 20.40 1.58
N ALA A 571 -7.66 19.27 1.38
CA ALA A 571 -8.14 18.42 2.47
C ALA A 571 -6.99 17.53 2.99
N PRO A 572 -6.82 17.39 4.32
CA PRO A 572 -5.88 16.44 4.88
C PRO A 572 -6.36 15.03 4.54
N SER A 573 -5.59 14.34 3.70
CA SER A 573 -5.81 12.94 3.35
C SER A 573 -4.95 12.08 4.27
N ASP A 574 -5.57 11.08 4.88
CA ASP A 574 -4.89 10.14 5.78
C ASP A 574 -3.78 9.39 5.02
N GLN A 575 -2.57 9.52 5.52
CA GLN A 575 -1.36 9.04 4.85
C GLN A 575 -1.31 7.51 4.80
N ASN A 576 -2.06 6.81 5.67
CA ASN A 576 -2.11 5.35 5.77
C ASN A 576 -3.44 4.76 5.27
N ALA A 577 -4.17 5.48 4.40
CA ALA A 577 -5.44 5.01 3.87
C ALA A 577 -5.32 3.62 3.21
N PRO A 578 -6.24 2.69 3.52
CA PRO A 578 -6.24 1.35 2.92
C PRO A 578 -6.23 1.36 1.39
N LEU A 579 -5.51 0.41 0.78
CA LEU A 579 -5.49 0.19 -0.68
C LEU A 579 -6.91 0.00 -1.23
N LEU A 580 -7.79 -0.61 -0.42
CA LEU A 580 -9.22 -0.70 -0.71
C LEU A 580 -10.05 0.12 0.29
N PRO A 581 -10.96 0.99 -0.19
CA PRO A 581 -11.90 1.66 0.66
C PRO A 581 -12.83 0.62 1.25
N THR A 582 -13.27 0.87 2.48
CA THR A 582 -14.17 -0.01 3.24
C THR A 582 -15.40 -0.45 2.43
N SER A 583 -15.94 0.41 1.55
CA SER A 583 -17.09 0.05 0.72
C SER A 583 -16.80 -1.05 -0.32
N ALA A 584 -15.56 -1.13 -0.82
CA ALA A 584 -15.11 -2.18 -1.72
C ALA A 584 -14.87 -3.49 -0.95
N GLU A 585 -14.21 -3.40 0.21
CA GLU A 585 -13.99 -4.54 1.11
C GLU A 585 -15.32 -5.17 1.57
N LEU A 586 -16.32 -4.37 1.93
CA LEU A 586 -17.65 -4.89 2.29
C LEU A 586 -18.36 -5.58 1.12
N LYS A 587 -18.17 -5.11 -0.12
CA LYS A 587 -18.74 -5.78 -1.31
C LYS A 587 -18.08 -7.12 -1.55
N LEU A 588 -16.75 -7.19 -1.39
CA LEU A 588 -15.98 -8.41 -1.52
C LEU A 588 -16.35 -9.43 -0.43
N LEU A 589 -16.51 -8.98 0.82
CA LEU A 589 -17.00 -9.80 1.93
C LEU A 589 -18.42 -10.34 1.64
N ARG A 590 -19.33 -9.49 1.15
CA ARG A 590 -20.68 -9.93 0.75
C ARG A 590 -20.61 -11.00 -0.34
N ALA A 591 -19.70 -10.85 -1.30
CA ALA A 591 -19.55 -11.81 -2.38
C ALA A 591 -18.94 -13.14 -1.89
N ALA A 592 -17.97 -13.09 -0.96
CA ALA A 592 -17.45 -14.27 -0.27
C ALA A 592 -18.55 -15.04 0.48
N GLN A 593 -19.40 -14.33 1.23
CA GLN A 593 -20.57 -14.93 1.88
C GLN A 593 -21.56 -15.55 0.87
N GLY A 594 -21.70 -14.94 -0.31
CA GLY A 594 -22.46 -15.49 -1.43
C GLY A 594 -21.92 -16.83 -1.91
N ARG A 595 -20.59 -16.95 -2.09
CA ARG A 595 -19.92 -18.21 -2.46
C ARG A 595 -20.13 -19.30 -1.40
N VAL A 596 -20.00 -18.97 -0.11
CA VAL A 596 -20.27 -19.93 0.98
C VAL A 596 -21.70 -20.47 0.90
N ARG A 597 -22.69 -19.59 0.66
CA ARG A 597 -24.08 -19.99 0.46
C ARG A 597 -24.23 -20.94 -0.74
N ASP A 598 -23.64 -20.58 -1.88
CA ASP A 598 -23.79 -21.35 -3.12
C ASP A 598 -23.14 -22.74 -3.01
N ARG A 599 -21.97 -22.82 -2.36
CA ARG A 599 -21.28 -24.08 -2.03
C ARG A 599 -22.10 -24.95 -1.08
N THR A 600 -22.74 -24.35 -0.07
CA THR A 600 -23.65 -25.05 0.84
C THR A 600 -24.84 -25.67 0.09
N VAL A 601 -25.45 -24.92 -0.84
CA VAL A 601 -26.56 -25.42 -1.67
C VAL A 601 -26.10 -26.53 -2.60
N MET A 602 -24.88 -26.43 -3.14
CA MET A 602 -24.31 -27.46 -4.01
C MET A 602 -24.05 -28.77 -3.25
N ILE A 603 -23.45 -28.69 -2.06
CA ILE A 603 -23.23 -29.82 -1.16
C ILE A 603 -24.55 -30.53 -0.85
N GLU A 604 -25.61 -29.78 -0.54
CA GLU A 604 -26.92 -30.35 -0.24
C GLU A 604 -27.53 -31.11 -1.44
N LYS A 605 -27.39 -30.55 -2.64
CA LYS A 605 -27.84 -31.21 -3.88
C LYS A 605 -27.04 -32.48 -4.17
N ALA A 606 -25.72 -32.44 -4.00
CA ALA A 606 -24.86 -33.60 -4.20
C ALA A 606 -25.16 -34.72 -3.20
N ARG A 607 -25.32 -34.38 -1.91
CA ARG A 607 -25.74 -35.31 -0.85
C ARG A 607 -27.10 -35.94 -1.13
N SER A 608 -28.05 -35.15 -1.64
CA SER A 608 -29.39 -35.66 -2.01
C SER A 608 -29.37 -36.59 -3.21
N ALA A 609 -28.38 -36.48 -4.10
CA ALA A 609 -28.26 -37.26 -5.32
C ALA A 609 -27.50 -38.59 -5.12
N ASP A 610 -26.51 -38.61 -4.22
CA ASP A 610 -25.73 -39.81 -3.88
C ASP A 610 -25.41 -39.87 -2.38
N PRO A 611 -26.20 -40.62 -1.58
CA PRO A 611 -26.01 -40.74 -0.13
C PRO A 611 -24.71 -41.46 0.30
N ASP A 612 -24.07 -42.23 -0.60
CA ASP A 612 -22.87 -43.01 -0.28
C ASP A 612 -21.55 -42.22 -0.52
N ALA A 613 -21.63 -40.98 -1.03
CA ALA A 613 -20.48 -40.10 -1.30
C ALA A 613 -19.91 -39.37 -0.05
N ASP A 614 -20.15 -39.93 1.15
CA ASP A 614 -20.07 -39.29 2.47
C ASP A 614 -18.69 -38.64 2.77
N VAL A 615 -17.59 -39.36 2.54
CA VAL A 615 -16.24 -38.92 2.97
C VAL A 615 -15.73 -37.69 2.17
N THR A 616 -16.12 -37.55 0.90
CA THR A 616 -15.68 -36.41 0.06
C THR A 616 -16.55 -35.18 0.30
N LEU A 617 -17.83 -35.40 0.61
CA LEU A 617 -18.79 -34.36 0.99
C LEU A 617 -18.48 -33.79 2.38
N GLU A 618 -18.09 -34.62 3.35
CA GLU A 618 -17.68 -34.18 4.69
C GLU A 618 -16.50 -33.20 4.66
N ARG A 619 -15.44 -33.50 3.87
CA ARG A 619 -14.31 -32.58 3.72
C ARG A 619 -14.74 -31.24 3.12
N THR A 620 -15.58 -31.27 2.08
CA THR A 620 -16.06 -30.06 1.40
C THR A 620 -16.96 -29.22 2.33
N LEU A 621 -17.75 -29.88 3.18
CA LEU A 621 -18.60 -29.24 4.19
C LEU A 621 -17.77 -28.61 5.32
N SER A 622 -16.73 -29.29 5.81
CA SER A 622 -15.78 -28.71 6.78
C SER A 622 -15.14 -27.43 6.24
N GLN A 623 -14.58 -27.48 5.02
CA GLN A 623 -13.99 -26.30 4.37
C GLN A 623 -15.00 -25.16 4.18
N THR A 624 -16.27 -25.49 3.92
CA THR A 624 -17.33 -24.47 3.80
C THR A 624 -17.65 -23.82 5.15
N ALA A 625 -17.57 -24.59 6.24
CA ALA A 625 -17.72 -24.06 7.60
C ALA A 625 -16.52 -23.18 8.01
N ASP A 626 -15.29 -23.59 7.68
CA ASP A 626 -14.08 -22.81 7.93
C ASP A 626 -14.15 -21.45 7.22
N ARG A 627 -14.59 -21.43 5.95
CA ARG A 627 -14.82 -20.18 5.19
C ARG A 627 -15.93 -19.30 5.77
N GLN A 628 -16.96 -19.90 6.37
CA GLN A 628 -18.00 -19.14 7.08
C GLN A 628 -17.44 -18.47 8.33
N GLN A 629 -16.53 -19.14 9.04
CA GLN A 629 -15.81 -18.57 10.18
C GLN A 629 -14.87 -17.46 9.72
N GLU A 630 -14.14 -17.64 8.61
CA GLU A 630 -13.28 -16.60 8.04
C GLU A 630 -14.07 -15.34 7.65
N CYS A 631 -15.25 -15.49 7.02
CA CYS A 631 -16.12 -14.33 6.73
C CYS A 631 -16.51 -13.57 8.01
N PHE A 632 -16.72 -14.29 9.13
CA PHE A 632 -16.99 -13.67 10.42
C PHE A 632 -15.76 -12.94 10.99
N GLU A 633 -14.57 -13.54 10.93
CA GLU A 633 -13.33 -12.89 11.39
C GLU A 633 -13.00 -11.65 10.55
N ILE A 634 -13.15 -11.71 9.22
CA ILE A 634 -12.98 -10.56 8.34
C ILE A 634 -13.94 -9.43 8.73
N ALA A 635 -15.22 -9.75 8.98
CA ALA A 635 -16.20 -8.75 9.41
C ALA A 635 -15.82 -8.10 10.76
N ARG A 636 -15.28 -8.89 11.69
CA ARG A 636 -14.80 -8.41 12.99
C ARG A 636 -13.58 -7.51 12.85
N GLN A 637 -12.62 -7.88 11.99
CA GLN A 637 -11.42 -7.10 11.71
C GLN A 637 -11.76 -5.78 11.03
N LEU A 638 -12.65 -5.79 10.02
CA LEU A 638 -13.15 -4.57 9.39
C LEU A 638 -13.85 -3.64 10.39
N ARG A 639 -14.63 -4.21 11.32
CA ARG A 639 -15.28 -3.41 12.37
C ARG A 639 -14.25 -2.74 13.28
N LYS A 640 -13.26 -3.50 13.74
CA LYS A 640 -12.17 -2.97 14.58
C LYS A 640 -11.43 -1.82 13.88
N ARG A 641 -11.09 -1.98 12.61
CA ARG A 641 -10.43 -0.92 11.83
C ARG A 641 -11.30 0.34 11.72
N LEU A 642 -12.60 0.19 11.50
CA LEU A 642 -13.55 1.31 11.45
C LEU A 642 -13.81 1.98 12.81
N GLU A 643 -13.47 1.31 13.91
CA GLU A 643 -13.54 1.86 15.27
C GLU A 643 -12.23 2.61 15.62
N GLU A 644 -11.12 2.30 14.94
CA GLU A 644 -9.79 2.90 15.09
C GLU A 644 -9.54 4.09 14.13
N GLU A 645 -10.22 4.13 12.97
CA GLU A 645 -10.31 5.25 12.01
C GLU A 645 -11.33 6.33 12.46
#